data_AF-A0A0A2IIN1-F1
#
_entry.id   AF-A0A0A2IIN1-F1
#
_cell.length_a   1.000
_cell.length_b   1.000
_cell.length_c   1.000
_cell.angle_alpha   90.00
_cell.angle_beta   90.00
_cell.angle_gamma   90.00
#
_symmetry.space_group_name_H-M   'P 1'
#
loop_
_entity.id
_entity.type
_entity.pdbx_description
1 polymer ?
#
loop_
_entity_poly.entity_id
_entity_poly.type
_entity_poly.pdbx_seq_one_letter_code
_entity_poly.pdbx_strand_id
1 'polypeptide(L)'
;MTSIKVALAGASGNLGPAVLKELLAAGFDVTVLTRQGSDKTFDSRAHVAQVDYESLDSLKAALSGQDVVVSTLNVGAVPKSTHVRLIDAAAATGVKRIIPSEYGCDTTNALTAKLPVFGDKVSVQEHLKNVAQQSGLSYSLLITGPFLDWGLQHNFVLNLAGPAALYDGGDRRFSSTTLGGIGKGVVGIINNLEATKNSPVYIEEARVTQNELLELSGKSIEKNVVKTTDLEQDAFAELAKPAPNPAIFATKFILRAIFGEGFGSLFNSEKLSNDLFGLKTLSKEEIRGLIPHDLSTAYTKLNPKQKLHVVREGPQTILPKLWKHWGVTHLVFEKDTDAYARDRDNAVMHMAQKAGVEVIVKMGRTLFDPDEVVRKNNGKPTMSITQLEKAAVKINNGNPEKPLDSPKSIPDPWGEERMDLGSLKRESIDSQPDLNAEHRTKKDEQYADLMGPSRDFAVPWQDIGIDLSQATTPHRGGEQEALRILGECIKNEDYIGRFEKPNTSPADFEPQSTTLLSPHLHFGSLSVRKFWWDVQGVLTKQRKAKKPVSTVPTNLPGQLLFRDMYFAAQAPLGHAFSYTYGNEVARFIDWRLQTNPPNQDGSIDGSYEVDSQEAEEWFQRWKDGRTGFPWIDALMRQLRQEGWIHHLGRHSVACFLTRGGCYVSWERGAEVFEELLIDHEVACNVGNWMWLSCTAFFAQFYRCYSPIAFGKKWDPEGSLIRKYCPELAKFDKKHIYEPWKAPIADQRKWGCRITGDGSSSSSEDSAHTYPKPMFDFNERREICLAGMKHAYGVGLHGNDTKVKDGSWKKEFANDGEEAGGNRPSKRQKT
;
A
#
# COMPACT_ATOMS: atom_id res chain seq x y z
N MET A 1 -6.76 11.62 -31.76
CA MET A 1 -6.39 13.00 -31.40
C MET A 1 -4.99 12.95 -30.83
N THR A 2 -4.13 13.90 -31.17
CA THR A 2 -2.81 14.05 -30.51
C THR A 2 -3.03 14.30 -29.03
N SER A 3 -2.28 13.60 -28.15
CA SER A 3 -2.36 13.83 -26.70
C SER A 3 -1.93 15.27 -26.38
N ILE A 4 -2.60 15.93 -25.45
CA ILE A 4 -2.25 17.28 -24.99
C ILE A 4 -0.91 17.19 -24.26
N LYS A 5 0.03 18.05 -24.65
CA LYS A 5 1.35 18.13 -24.03
C LYS A 5 1.36 19.11 -22.85
N VAL A 6 1.76 18.64 -21.69
CA VAL A 6 1.67 19.38 -20.43
C VAL A 6 3.05 19.54 -19.81
N ALA A 7 3.52 20.77 -19.66
CA ALA A 7 4.68 21.07 -18.85
C ALA A 7 4.29 21.31 -17.39
N LEU A 8 4.86 20.56 -16.45
CA LEU A 8 4.60 20.68 -15.01
C LEU A 8 5.83 21.26 -14.30
N ALA A 9 5.73 22.50 -13.83
CA ALA A 9 6.71 23.12 -12.95
C ALA A 9 6.38 22.84 -11.47
N GLY A 10 7.37 22.41 -10.68
CA GLY A 10 7.19 22.16 -9.24
C GLY A 10 6.70 20.76 -8.86
N ALA A 11 6.94 19.76 -9.71
CA ALA A 11 6.47 18.37 -9.51
C ALA A 11 6.98 17.69 -8.23
N SER A 12 8.06 18.19 -7.61
CA SER A 12 8.63 17.65 -6.38
C SER A 12 8.15 18.34 -5.09
N GLY A 13 7.26 19.35 -5.19
CA GLY A 13 6.72 20.07 -4.03
C GLY A 13 5.63 19.29 -3.28
N ASN A 14 4.94 19.93 -2.34
CA ASN A 14 3.87 19.24 -1.58
C ASN A 14 2.64 18.88 -2.44
N LEU A 15 2.33 19.69 -3.46
CA LEU A 15 1.19 19.45 -4.36
C LEU A 15 1.60 18.76 -5.67
N GLY A 16 2.84 18.98 -6.12
CA GLY A 16 3.36 18.51 -7.40
C GLY A 16 3.16 17.02 -7.67
N PRO A 17 3.46 16.10 -6.72
CA PRO A 17 3.30 14.67 -6.92
C PRO A 17 1.85 14.24 -7.18
N ALA A 18 0.90 14.84 -6.47
CA ALA A 18 -0.52 14.54 -6.66
C ALA A 18 -1.00 15.02 -8.04
N VAL A 19 -0.58 16.21 -8.47
CA VAL A 19 -0.89 16.73 -9.81
C VAL A 19 -0.24 15.89 -10.90
N LEU A 20 1.03 15.51 -10.76
CA LEU A 20 1.73 14.64 -11.71
C LEU A 20 1.02 13.29 -11.85
N LYS A 21 0.64 12.67 -10.72
CA LYS A 21 -0.08 11.39 -10.70
C LYS A 21 -1.37 11.46 -11.51
N GLU A 22 -2.21 12.47 -11.26
CA GLU A 22 -3.50 12.61 -11.95
C GLU A 22 -3.34 12.96 -13.44
N LEU A 23 -2.35 13.79 -13.80
CA LEU A 23 -2.05 14.09 -15.20
C LEU A 23 -1.63 12.83 -15.98
N LEU A 24 -0.77 12.01 -15.39
CA LEU A 24 -0.32 10.75 -16.00
C LEU A 24 -1.44 9.71 -16.05
N ALA A 25 -2.28 9.64 -15.02
CA ALA A 25 -3.45 8.76 -14.99
C ALA A 25 -4.48 9.14 -16.06
N ALA A 26 -4.62 10.43 -16.37
CA ALA A 26 -5.45 10.94 -17.45
C ALA A 26 -4.86 10.72 -18.86
N GLY A 27 -3.62 10.21 -18.96
CA GLY A 27 -2.96 9.89 -20.23
C GLY A 27 -2.37 11.09 -20.98
N PHE A 28 -2.14 12.22 -20.31
CA PHE A 28 -1.45 13.36 -20.90
C PHE A 28 0.04 13.08 -21.12
N ASP A 29 0.62 13.73 -22.13
CA ASP A 29 2.07 13.71 -22.38
C ASP A 29 2.73 14.77 -21.47
N VAL A 30 3.29 14.34 -20.34
CA VAL A 30 3.75 15.25 -19.28
C VAL A 30 5.27 15.43 -19.32
N THR A 31 5.72 16.68 -19.36
CA THR A 31 7.12 17.09 -19.18
C THR A 31 7.29 17.79 -17.83
N VAL A 32 7.98 17.17 -16.89
CA VAL A 32 8.35 17.77 -15.60
C VAL A 32 9.52 18.73 -15.80
N LEU A 33 9.33 19.98 -15.38
CA LEU A 33 10.38 20.99 -15.35
C LEU A 33 11.10 20.95 -14.00
N THR A 34 12.31 20.40 -13.98
CA THR A 34 13.15 20.33 -12.77
C THR A 34 14.31 21.31 -12.86
N ARG A 35 14.84 21.76 -11.73
CA ARG A 35 16.00 22.66 -11.72
C ARG A 35 17.24 21.93 -12.25
N GLN A 36 18.10 22.62 -13.00
CA GLN A 36 19.43 22.09 -13.36
C GLN A 36 20.18 21.59 -12.13
N GLY A 37 20.74 20.38 -12.23
CA GLY A 37 21.47 19.72 -11.15
C GLY A 37 20.59 19.05 -10.09
N SER A 38 19.26 19.00 -10.25
CA SER A 38 18.38 18.21 -9.38
C SER A 38 18.63 16.71 -9.55
N ASP A 39 18.70 15.98 -8.44
CA ASP A 39 18.81 14.52 -8.33
C ASP A 39 17.46 13.82 -8.14
N LYS A 40 16.37 14.59 -8.00
CA LYS A 40 15.01 14.06 -7.85
C LYS A 40 14.59 13.23 -9.06
N THR A 41 14.11 12.03 -8.78
CA THR A 41 13.49 11.11 -9.73
C THR A 41 11.97 11.30 -9.74
N PHE A 42 11.35 11.01 -10.88
CA PHE A 42 9.91 11.13 -11.10
C PHE A 42 9.39 9.85 -11.76
N ASP A 43 8.06 9.70 -11.81
CA ASP A 43 7.40 8.60 -12.52
C ASP A 43 7.94 8.48 -13.95
N SER A 44 8.37 7.26 -14.33
CA SER A 44 9.03 7.00 -15.61
C SER A 44 8.14 7.26 -16.84
N ARG A 45 6.83 7.44 -16.64
CA ARG A 45 5.90 7.84 -17.70
C ARG A 45 6.00 9.33 -18.06
N ALA A 46 6.62 10.16 -17.21
CA ALA A 46 6.83 11.57 -17.49
C ALA A 46 8.21 11.82 -18.13
N HIS A 47 8.28 12.78 -19.04
CA HIS A 47 9.54 13.35 -19.49
C HIS A 47 10.10 14.29 -18.42
N VAL A 48 11.42 14.43 -18.36
CA VAL A 48 12.08 15.36 -17.43
C VAL A 48 12.93 16.33 -18.24
N ALA A 49 12.67 17.63 -18.06
CA ALA A 49 13.46 18.70 -18.64
C ALA A 49 14.15 19.47 -17.51
N GLN A 50 15.49 19.48 -17.52
CA GLN A 50 16.26 20.33 -16.63
C GLN A 50 16.25 21.77 -17.15
N VAL A 51 15.79 22.70 -16.32
CA VAL A 51 15.67 24.12 -16.66
C VAL A 51 16.40 24.99 -15.66
N ASP A 52 16.96 26.09 -16.18
CA ASP A 52 17.33 27.23 -15.36
C ASP A 52 16.13 28.18 -15.26
N TYR A 53 15.49 28.20 -14.09
CA TYR A 53 14.34 29.07 -13.80
C TYR A 53 14.69 30.56 -13.79
N GLU A 54 15.98 30.91 -13.79
CA GLU A 54 16.45 32.29 -13.94
C GLU A 54 16.58 32.73 -15.40
N SER A 55 16.62 31.78 -16.35
CA SER A 55 16.82 32.02 -17.77
C SER A 55 15.54 31.89 -18.57
N LEU A 56 15.08 33.00 -19.14
CA LEU A 56 13.91 33.02 -20.03
C LEU A 56 14.10 32.09 -21.23
N ASP A 57 15.31 32.03 -21.80
CA ASP A 57 15.58 31.19 -22.96
C ASP A 57 15.63 29.69 -22.59
N SER A 58 16.12 29.35 -21.40
CA SER A 58 16.03 27.97 -20.89
C SER A 58 14.58 27.51 -20.74
N LEU A 59 13.71 28.38 -20.20
CA LEU A 59 12.29 28.09 -20.06
C LEU A 59 11.60 27.99 -21.42
N LYS A 60 11.89 28.90 -22.36
CA LYS A 60 11.35 28.82 -23.74
C LYS A 60 11.74 27.52 -24.43
N ALA A 61 12.99 27.08 -24.30
CA ALA A 61 13.44 25.83 -24.89
C ALA A 61 12.63 24.63 -24.38
N ALA A 62 12.38 24.56 -23.07
CA ALA A 62 11.62 23.49 -22.45
C ALA A 62 10.10 23.57 -22.73
N LEU A 63 9.56 24.78 -22.91
CA LEU A 63 8.14 25.02 -23.19
C LEU A 63 7.79 24.99 -24.68
N SER A 64 8.78 24.92 -25.57
CA SER A 64 8.54 24.83 -27.01
C SER A 64 7.78 23.55 -27.36
N GLY A 65 6.63 23.71 -28.03
CA GLY A 65 5.77 22.59 -28.45
C GLY A 65 4.88 22.00 -27.35
N GLN A 66 4.82 22.62 -26.17
CA GLN A 66 3.87 22.27 -25.11
C GLN A 66 2.52 22.97 -25.33
N ASP A 67 1.40 22.31 -25.01
CA ASP A 67 0.06 22.89 -25.14
C ASP A 67 -0.37 23.62 -23.87
N VAL A 68 -0.03 23.06 -22.70
CA VAL A 68 -0.44 23.55 -21.38
C VAL A 68 0.77 23.64 -20.46
N VAL A 69 0.82 24.70 -19.65
CA VAL A 69 1.75 24.82 -18.53
C VAL A 69 0.98 24.76 -17.22
N VAL A 70 1.40 23.89 -16.31
CA VAL A 70 0.89 23.78 -14.95
C VAL A 70 2.01 24.14 -13.99
N SER A 71 1.77 25.06 -13.07
CA SER A 71 2.75 25.47 -12.07
C SER A 71 2.26 25.15 -10.67
N THR A 72 2.94 24.27 -9.96
CA THR A 72 2.77 24.00 -8.52
C THR A 72 3.90 24.58 -7.67
N LEU A 73 4.68 25.53 -8.24
CA LEU A 73 5.73 26.26 -7.53
C LEU A 73 5.16 27.12 -6.40
N ASN A 74 5.71 27.04 -5.18
CA ASN A 74 5.20 27.77 -4.03
C ASN A 74 5.44 29.29 -4.15
N VAL A 75 4.37 30.05 -4.40
CA VAL A 75 4.41 31.52 -4.44
C VAL A 75 4.68 32.06 -3.04
N GLY A 76 5.82 32.74 -2.87
CA GLY A 76 6.31 33.26 -1.59
C GLY A 76 7.58 32.56 -1.10
N ALA A 77 7.79 31.29 -1.49
CA ALA A 77 9.08 30.61 -1.31
C ALA A 77 9.94 30.66 -2.58
N VAL A 78 9.29 30.67 -3.75
CA VAL A 78 9.93 30.89 -5.05
C VAL A 78 9.80 32.38 -5.42
N PRO A 79 10.87 33.03 -5.91
CA PRO A 79 10.82 34.44 -6.27
C PRO A 79 9.72 34.75 -7.28
N LYS A 80 8.99 35.85 -7.08
CA LYS A 80 7.98 36.36 -8.03
C LYS A 80 8.47 36.40 -9.47
N SER A 81 9.72 36.83 -9.69
CA SER A 81 10.35 36.89 -11.02
C SER A 81 10.38 35.55 -11.75
N THR A 82 10.45 34.43 -11.04
CA THR A 82 10.42 33.09 -11.62
C THR A 82 9.04 32.74 -12.16
N HIS A 83 7.97 33.09 -11.43
CA HIS A 83 6.60 32.91 -11.91
C HIS A 83 6.31 33.78 -13.13
N VAL A 84 6.73 35.04 -13.10
CA VAL A 84 6.63 35.99 -14.22
C VAL A 84 7.35 35.45 -15.45
N ARG A 85 8.61 35.01 -15.31
CA ARG A 85 9.37 34.42 -16.42
C ARG A 85 8.73 33.16 -17.00
N LEU A 86 8.13 32.31 -16.16
CA LEU A 86 7.43 31.11 -16.63
C LEU A 86 6.20 31.48 -17.50
N ILE A 87 5.45 32.52 -17.10
CA ILE A 87 4.33 33.06 -17.89
C ILE A 87 4.84 33.65 -19.22
N ASP A 88 5.88 34.47 -19.18
CA ASP A 88 6.44 35.11 -20.37
C ASP A 88 7.02 34.08 -21.36
N ALA A 89 7.69 33.04 -20.85
CA ALA A 89 8.16 31.93 -21.66
C ALA A 89 7.00 31.19 -22.33
N ALA A 90 5.94 30.88 -21.58
CA ALA A 90 4.76 30.21 -22.12
C ALA A 90 4.08 31.02 -23.24
N ALA A 91 3.92 32.33 -23.03
CA ALA A 91 3.37 33.23 -24.05
C ALA A 91 4.25 33.29 -25.30
N ALA A 92 5.58 33.36 -25.13
CA ALA A 92 6.53 33.46 -26.23
C ALA A 92 6.65 32.17 -27.06
N THR A 93 6.30 31.00 -26.51
CA THR A 93 6.39 29.70 -27.21
C THR A 93 5.05 29.20 -27.77
N GLY A 94 3.98 29.99 -27.66
CA GLY A 94 2.66 29.63 -28.19
C GLY A 94 1.89 28.61 -27.36
N VAL A 95 2.22 28.46 -26.06
CA VAL A 95 1.42 27.67 -25.12
C VAL A 95 -0.01 28.23 -25.09
N LYS A 96 -1.02 27.34 -25.11
CA LYS A 96 -2.43 27.73 -25.21
C LYS A 96 -3.04 28.07 -23.85
N ARG A 97 -2.68 27.32 -22.81
CA ARG A 97 -3.22 27.47 -21.45
C ARG A 97 -2.12 27.44 -20.41
N ILE A 98 -2.18 28.35 -19.44
CA ILE A 98 -1.42 28.25 -18.20
C ILE A 98 -2.36 28.12 -16.99
N ILE A 99 -2.05 27.16 -16.13
CA ILE A 99 -2.64 27.01 -14.79
C ILE A 99 -1.54 27.47 -13.82
N PRO A 100 -1.54 28.74 -13.39
CA PRO A 100 -0.52 29.25 -12.48
C PRO A 100 -0.65 28.59 -11.10
N SER A 101 0.31 28.85 -10.20
CA SER A 101 0.25 28.34 -8.83
C SER A 101 -0.75 29.08 -7.96
N GLU A 102 -2.01 29.05 -8.39
CA GLU A 102 -3.11 29.73 -7.74
C GLU A 102 -4.07 28.76 -7.08
N TYR A 103 -3.52 27.93 -6.20
CA TYR A 103 -4.24 27.00 -5.33
C TYR A 103 -4.39 27.57 -3.92
N GLY A 104 -5.34 27.06 -3.14
CA GLY A 104 -5.55 27.48 -1.75
C GLY A 104 -6.64 28.56 -1.60
N CYS A 105 -6.31 29.60 -0.85
CA CYS A 105 -7.23 30.71 -0.53
C CYS A 105 -7.66 31.49 -1.78
N ASP A 106 -8.89 32.00 -1.79
CA ASP A 106 -9.45 32.78 -2.89
C ASP A 106 -8.85 34.19 -2.94
N THR A 107 -7.76 34.35 -3.69
CA THR A 107 -7.13 35.65 -3.94
C THR A 107 -7.89 36.53 -4.92
N THR A 108 -9.00 36.06 -5.50
CA THR A 108 -9.92 36.91 -6.27
C THR A 108 -10.90 37.67 -5.37
N ASN A 109 -11.03 37.25 -4.11
CA ASN A 109 -11.74 37.98 -3.07
C ASN A 109 -10.97 39.24 -2.64
N ALA A 110 -11.67 40.38 -2.56
CA ALA A 110 -11.07 41.69 -2.29
C ALA A 110 -10.44 41.84 -0.89
N LEU A 111 -10.87 41.08 0.12
CA LEU A 111 -10.26 41.09 1.45
C LEU A 111 -9.00 40.22 1.47
N THR A 112 -9.08 39.02 0.90
CA THR A 112 -7.93 38.10 0.79
C THR A 112 -6.81 38.70 -0.03
N ALA A 113 -7.12 39.32 -1.17
CA ALA A 113 -6.14 39.98 -2.03
C ALA A 113 -5.34 41.10 -1.33
N LYS A 114 -5.91 41.72 -0.28
CA LYS A 114 -5.25 42.79 0.49
C LYS A 114 -4.28 42.29 1.55
N LEU A 115 -4.30 41.00 1.89
CA LEU A 115 -3.39 40.47 2.90
C LEU A 115 -1.96 40.40 2.31
N PRO A 116 -0.94 40.94 2.99
CA PRO A 116 0.42 41.03 2.46
C PRO A 116 1.01 39.70 1.96
N VAL A 117 0.66 38.57 2.60
CA VAL A 117 1.13 37.23 2.21
C VAL A 117 0.75 36.84 0.78
N PHE A 118 -0.35 37.40 0.25
CA PHE A 118 -0.82 37.12 -1.11
C PHE A 118 -0.38 38.18 -2.14
N GLY A 119 0.39 39.20 -1.73
CA GLY A 119 0.79 40.30 -2.62
C GLY A 119 1.54 39.84 -3.87
N ASP A 120 2.42 38.85 -3.74
CA ASP A 120 3.12 38.27 -4.89
C ASP A 120 2.16 37.48 -5.80
N LYS A 121 1.21 36.72 -5.25
CA LYS A 121 0.17 36.03 -6.03
C LYS A 121 -0.67 37.02 -6.83
N VAL A 122 -1.12 38.11 -6.20
CA VAL A 122 -1.90 39.17 -6.86
C VAL A 122 -1.08 39.82 -7.98
N SER A 123 0.19 40.15 -7.72
CA SER A 123 1.08 40.72 -8.73
C SER A 123 1.30 39.79 -9.93
N VAL A 124 1.48 38.49 -9.68
CA VAL A 124 1.63 37.47 -10.74
C VAL A 124 0.34 37.33 -11.55
N GLN A 125 -0.82 37.38 -10.90
CA GLN A 125 -2.12 37.33 -11.59
C GLN A 125 -2.36 38.56 -12.48
N GLU A 126 -1.99 39.75 -12.02
CA GLU A 126 -2.08 40.98 -12.82
C GLU A 126 -1.17 40.90 -14.06
N HIS A 127 0.07 40.45 -13.88
CA HIS A 127 0.98 40.21 -15.00
C HIS A 127 0.40 39.20 -16.00
N LEU A 128 -0.12 38.07 -15.50
CA LEU A 128 -0.73 37.04 -16.33
C LEU A 128 -1.93 37.55 -17.13
N LYS A 129 -2.80 38.37 -16.52
CA LYS A 129 -3.94 39.00 -17.20
C LYS A 129 -3.47 39.91 -18.33
N ASN A 130 -2.43 40.71 -18.09
CA ASN A 130 -1.86 41.61 -19.10
C ASN A 130 -1.26 40.83 -20.27
N VAL A 131 -0.47 39.79 -19.98
CA VAL A 131 0.12 38.91 -21.01
C VAL A 131 -0.97 38.18 -21.82
N ALA A 132 -2.02 37.68 -21.17
CA ALA A 132 -3.12 37.00 -21.85
C ALA A 132 -3.94 37.92 -22.78
N GLN A 133 -4.01 39.22 -22.50
CA GLN A 133 -4.67 40.20 -23.38
C GLN A 133 -3.83 40.55 -24.62
N GLN A 134 -2.51 40.35 -24.54
CA GLN A 134 -1.55 40.77 -25.57
C GLN A 134 -0.98 39.58 -26.37
N SER A 135 -1.40 38.36 -26.06
CA SER A 135 -0.88 37.13 -26.68
C SER A 135 -2.01 36.11 -26.94
N GLY A 136 -1.65 34.94 -27.46
CA GLY A 136 -2.57 33.80 -27.61
C GLY A 136 -2.76 32.98 -26.31
N LEU A 137 -2.06 33.32 -25.23
CA LEU A 137 -2.09 32.56 -23.97
C LEU A 137 -3.38 32.82 -23.21
N SER A 138 -4.05 31.76 -22.75
CA SER A 138 -5.18 31.84 -21.82
C SER A 138 -4.83 31.26 -20.45
N TYR A 139 -5.60 31.59 -19.41
CA TYR A 139 -5.34 31.09 -18.05
C TYR A 139 -6.57 30.52 -17.34
N SER A 140 -6.35 29.76 -16.28
CA SER A 140 -7.38 29.36 -15.30
C SER A 140 -6.82 29.42 -13.89
N LEU A 141 -7.47 30.15 -12.98
CA LEU A 141 -7.05 30.26 -11.57
C LEU A 141 -7.80 29.20 -10.76
N LEU A 142 -7.15 28.10 -10.36
CA LEU A 142 -7.81 26.98 -9.69
C LEU A 142 -7.90 27.19 -8.17
N ILE A 143 -9.01 27.75 -7.70
CA ILE A 143 -9.27 28.03 -6.28
C ILE A 143 -9.85 26.77 -5.60
N THR A 144 -9.19 26.31 -4.53
CA THR A 144 -9.42 24.97 -3.94
C THR A 144 -9.78 24.97 -2.47
N GLY A 145 -9.57 26.12 -1.80
CA GLY A 145 -9.59 26.19 -0.34
C GLY A 145 -8.34 25.53 0.26
N PRO A 146 -8.23 25.46 1.61
CA PRO A 146 -7.15 24.71 2.25
C PRO A 146 -7.13 23.25 1.76
N PHE A 147 -5.92 22.68 1.72
CA PHE A 147 -5.72 21.29 1.32
C PHE A 147 -6.14 20.38 2.49
N LEU A 148 -7.23 19.63 2.36
CA LEU A 148 -7.89 18.99 3.50
C LEU A 148 -6.99 17.94 4.19
N ASP A 149 -6.58 16.94 3.41
CA ASP A 149 -5.73 15.82 3.83
C ASP A 149 -4.37 16.32 4.34
N TRP A 150 -3.69 17.16 3.54
CA TRP A 150 -2.42 17.75 3.95
C TRP A 150 -2.54 18.63 5.19
N GLY A 151 -3.62 19.41 5.28
CA GLY A 151 -3.87 20.34 6.38
C GLY A 151 -4.23 19.65 7.69
N LEU A 152 -4.93 18.51 7.64
CA LEU A 152 -5.15 17.64 8.80
C LEU A 152 -3.85 16.94 9.21
N GLN A 153 -3.08 16.45 8.24
CA GLN A 153 -1.79 15.79 8.46
C GLN A 153 -0.75 16.71 9.13
N HIS A 154 -0.75 18.00 8.78
CA HIS A 154 0.23 18.97 9.29
C HIS A 154 -0.35 19.88 10.39
N ASN A 155 -1.49 19.50 11.00
CA ASN A 155 -2.16 20.26 12.08
C ASN A 155 -2.52 21.71 11.72
N PHE A 156 -2.62 22.01 10.44
CA PHE A 156 -2.84 23.36 9.91
C PHE A 156 -4.33 23.72 9.86
N VAL A 157 -5.17 22.78 9.39
CA VAL A 157 -6.64 22.96 9.36
C VAL A 157 -7.24 22.77 10.75
N LEU A 158 -6.72 21.78 11.48
CA LEU A 158 -7.09 21.49 12.86
C LEU A 158 -5.95 20.72 13.52
N ASN A 159 -5.45 21.20 14.66
CA ASN A 159 -4.48 20.47 15.46
C ASN A 159 -5.17 19.35 16.22
N LEU A 160 -4.91 18.10 15.83
CA LEU A 160 -5.47 16.91 16.47
C LEU A 160 -4.47 16.20 17.41
N ALA A 161 -3.27 16.75 17.57
CA ALA A 161 -2.19 16.21 18.41
C ALA A 161 -2.06 16.91 19.77
N GLY A 162 -2.63 18.10 19.94
CA GLY A 162 -2.62 18.89 21.17
C GLY A 162 -3.77 19.90 21.18
N PRO A 163 -3.75 20.94 22.04
CA PRO A 163 -4.84 21.92 22.12
C PRO A 163 -5.26 22.43 20.74
N ALA A 164 -6.55 22.30 20.46
CA ALA A 164 -7.14 22.67 19.18
C ALA A 164 -7.48 24.16 19.18
N ALA A 165 -6.78 24.93 18.37
CA ALA A 165 -7.14 26.32 18.09
C ALA A 165 -8.41 26.35 17.22
N LEU A 166 -9.52 26.79 17.81
CA LEU A 166 -10.79 27.01 17.13
C LEU A 166 -10.89 28.48 16.73
N TYR A 167 -10.73 28.73 15.43
CA TYR A 167 -10.72 30.07 14.88
C TYR A 167 -12.14 30.63 14.82
N ASP A 168 -12.34 31.77 15.46
CA ASP A 168 -13.65 32.41 15.63
C ASP A 168 -14.74 31.45 16.17
N GLY A 169 -14.34 30.51 17.03
CA GLY A 169 -15.23 29.51 17.65
C GLY A 169 -15.35 28.18 16.90
N GLY A 170 -14.84 28.08 15.66
CA GLY A 170 -14.72 26.83 14.92
C GLY A 170 -15.98 26.33 14.20
N ASP A 171 -17.10 27.06 14.28
CA ASP A 171 -18.38 26.72 13.62
C ASP A 171 -18.52 27.28 12.21
N ARG A 172 -17.54 28.06 11.75
CA ARG A 172 -17.54 28.60 10.39
C ARG A 172 -17.31 27.48 9.39
N ARG A 173 -18.21 27.35 8.42
CA ARG A 173 -18.00 26.46 7.27
C ARG A 173 -16.95 27.04 6.32
N PHE A 174 -16.09 26.18 5.81
CA PHE A 174 -15.16 26.49 4.74
C PHE A 174 -15.16 25.35 3.71
N SER A 175 -14.83 25.70 2.48
CA SER A 175 -14.63 24.79 1.35
C SER A 175 -13.19 24.29 1.36
N SER A 176 -12.98 23.00 1.10
CA SER A 176 -11.66 22.37 1.14
C SER A 176 -11.57 21.22 0.14
N THR A 177 -10.37 20.92 -0.33
CA THR A 177 -10.11 19.91 -1.37
C THR A 177 -8.89 19.08 -0.98
N THR A 178 -8.88 17.78 -1.26
CA THR A 178 -7.68 16.94 -1.03
C THR A 178 -6.61 17.21 -2.08
N LEU A 179 -5.34 16.86 -1.81
CA LEU A 179 -4.27 16.98 -2.81
C LEU A 179 -4.62 16.25 -4.12
N GLY A 180 -5.24 15.06 -4.02
CA GLY A 180 -5.71 14.29 -5.18
C GLY A 180 -6.85 15.00 -5.93
N GLY A 181 -7.81 15.57 -5.21
CA GLY A 181 -8.90 16.36 -5.80
C GLY A 181 -8.40 17.59 -6.57
N ILE A 182 -7.32 18.23 -6.09
CA ILE A 182 -6.67 19.34 -6.81
C ILE A 182 -6.04 18.84 -8.12
N GLY A 183 -5.37 17.69 -8.10
CA GLY A 183 -4.86 17.04 -9.32
C GLY A 183 -5.97 16.76 -10.34
N LYS A 184 -7.12 16.24 -9.88
CA LYS A 184 -8.31 16.05 -10.73
C LYS A 184 -8.87 17.38 -11.26
N GLY A 185 -8.81 18.44 -10.46
CA GLY A 185 -9.17 19.80 -10.89
C GLY A 185 -8.29 20.31 -12.04
N VAL A 186 -6.98 20.09 -11.96
CA VAL A 186 -6.04 20.41 -13.05
C VAL A 186 -6.39 19.63 -14.32
N VAL A 187 -6.62 18.31 -14.21
CA VAL A 187 -7.08 17.46 -15.32
C VAL A 187 -8.41 17.98 -15.88
N GLY A 188 -9.34 18.35 -15.01
CA GLY A 188 -10.65 18.92 -15.36
C GLY A 188 -10.53 20.20 -16.19
N ILE A 189 -9.64 21.12 -15.81
CA ILE A 189 -9.34 22.32 -16.59
C ILE A 189 -8.80 21.95 -17.99
N ILE A 190 -7.83 21.03 -18.06
CA ILE A 190 -7.21 20.64 -19.33
C ILE A 190 -8.22 19.98 -20.28
N ASN A 191 -9.16 19.20 -19.74
CA ASN A 191 -10.24 18.60 -20.52
C ASN A 191 -11.34 19.60 -20.92
N ASN A 192 -11.38 20.78 -20.30
CA ASN A 192 -12.43 21.79 -20.48
C ASN A 192 -11.86 23.19 -20.71
N LEU A 193 -10.87 23.32 -21.60
CA LEU A 193 -10.12 24.57 -21.83
C LEU A 193 -11.03 25.76 -22.14
N GLU A 194 -12.02 25.61 -23.03
CA GLU A 194 -12.90 26.73 -23.40
C GLU A 194 -13.82 27.14 -22.25
N ALA A 195 -14.39 26.19 -21.51
CA ALA A 195 -15.29 26.48 -20.39
C ALA A 195 -14.59 27.19 -19.22
N THR A 196 -13.26 27.02 -19.10
CA THR A 196 -12.45 27.54 -17.99
C THR A 196 -11.55 28.71 -18.40
N LYS A 197 -11.78 29.28 -19.59
CA LYS A 197 -10.91 30.28 -20.21
C LYS A 197 -10.95 31.62 -19.48
N ASN A 198 -9.77 32.09 -19.07
CA ASN A 198 -9.51 33.38 -18.45
C ASN A 198 -10.37 33.66 -17.21
N SER A 199 -10.70 32.61 -16.47
CA SER A 199 -11.62 32.68 -15.33
C SER A 199 -11.04 32.03 -14.06
N PRO A 200 -11.51 32.46 -12.88
CA PRO A 200 -11.36 31.65 -11.67
C PRO A 200 -12.25 30.41 -11.76
N VAL A 201 -11.69 29.28 -11.33
CA VAL A 201 -12.31 27.96 -11.34
C VAL A 201 -12.34 27.48 -9.89
N TYR A 202 -13.53 27.19 -9.37
CA TYR A 202 -13.72 26.78 -7.98
C TYR A 202 -14.02 25.29 -7.92
N ILE A 203 -13.32 24.57 -7.05
CA ILE A 203 -13.63 23.17 -6.73
C ILE A 203 -13.64 22.98 -5.22
N GLU A 204 -14.48 22.05 -4.74
CA GLU A 204 -14.46 21.62 -3.34
C GLU A 204 -14.78 20.13 -3.25
N GLU A 205 -14.11 19.41 -2.36
CA GLU A 205 -14.48 18.03 -2.01
C GLU A 205 -15.16 17.96 -0.64
N ALA A 206 -14.92 18.94 0.24
CA ALA A 206 -15.51 19.00 1.56
C ALA A 206 -15.96 20.42 1.90
N ARG A 207 -17.14 20.51 2.52
CA ARG A 207 -17.70 21.74 3.09
C ARG A 207 -17.96 21.53 4.57
N VAL A 208 -16.98 21.88 5.40
CA VAL A 208 -16.91 21.46 6.82
C VAL A 208 -16.62 22.62 7.76
N THR A 209 -16.83 22.42 9.06
CA THR A 209 -16.35 23.29 10.13
C THR A 209 -15.21 22.64 10.92
N GLN A 210 -14.44 23.42 11.69
CA GLN A 210 -13.43 22.83 12.59
C GLN A 210 -14.09 21.96 13.68
N ASN A 211 -15.27 22.33 14.17
CA ASN A 211 -16.02 21.52 15.13
C ASN A 211 -16.54 20.21 14.51
N GLU A 212 -16.98 20.21 13.25
CA GLU A 212 -17.36 18.98 12.54
C GLU A 212 -16.15 18.06 12.34
N LEU A 213 -14.98 18.61 11.97
CA LEU A 213 -13.74 17.83 11.86
C LEU A 213 -13.30 17.25 13.21
N LEU A 214 -13.43 18.02 14.28
CA LEU A 214 -13.14 17.55 15.64
C LEU A 214 -14.12 16.44 16.08
N GLU A 215 -15.42 16.60 15.79
CA GLU A 215 -16.42 15.56 16.02
C GLU A 215 -16.10 14.28 15.23
N LEU A 216 -15.77 14.42 13.94
CA LEU A 216 -15.40 13.29 13.08
C LEU A 216 -14.14 12.57 13.56
N SER A 217 -13.20 13.30 14.17
CA SER A 217 -11.99 12.74 14.77
C SER A 217 -12.27 11.84 15.99
N GLY A 218 -13.41 12.04 16.67
CA GLY A 218 -13.74 11.35 17.91
C GLY A 218 -12.80 11.68 19.09
N LYS A 219 -11.90 12.67 18.95
CA LYS A 219 -10.96 13.06 20.01
C LYS A 219 -11.59 14.10 20.92
N SER A 220 -11.36 13.94 22.23
CA SER A 220 -11.66 14.97 23.23
C SER A 220 -10.40 15.76 23.54
N ILE A 221 -10.27 16.92 22.92
CA ILE A 221 -9.08 17.76 22.99
C ILE A 221 -9.46 19.10 23.63
N GLU A 222 -8.56 19.67 24.43
CA GLU A 222 -8.68 21.04 24.92
C GLU A 222 -8.88 22.01 23.75
N LYS A 223 -9.86 22.90 23.87
CA LYS A 223 -10.24 23.84 22.81
C LYS A 223 -9.86 25.25 23.23
N ASN A 224 -9.09 25.92 22.40
CA ASN A 224 -8.74 27.33 22.60
C ASN A 224 -9.36 28.17 21.49
N VAL A 225 -10.23 29.10 21.86
CA VAL A 225 -10.85 30.00 20.89
C VAL A 225 -9.85 31.10 20.53
N VAL A 226 -9.53 31.22 19.25
CA VAL A 226 -8.60 32.21 18.72
C VAL A 226 -9.36 33.11 17.76
N LYS A 227 -9.37 34.43 18.02
CA LYS A 227 -9.99 35.37 17.08
C LYS A 227 -9.07 35.58 15.89
N THR A 228 -9.59 35.40 14.68
CA THR A 228 -8.76 35.57 13.47
C THR A 228 -8.34 37.03 13.26
N THR A 229 -9.09 38.00 13.80
CA THR A 229 -8.69 39.41 13.82
C THR A 229 -7.43 39.66 14.62
N ASP A 230 -7.23 38.92 15.71
CA ASP A 230 -6.06 39.07 16.57
C ASP A 230 -4.83 38.49 15.84
N LEU A 231 -5.01 37.39 15.11
CA LEU A 231 -3.97 36.84 14.22
C LEU A 231 -3.55 37.85 13.14
N GLU A 232 -4.50 38.57 12.55
CA GLU A 232 -4.23 39.59 11.55
C GLU A 232 -3.41 40.75 12.15
N GLN A 233 -3.81 41.27 13.30
CA GLN A 233 -3.08 42.33 14.02
C GLN A 233 -1.65 41.89 14.36
N ASP A 234 -1.52 40.69 14.91
CA ASP A 234 -0.23 40.07 15.22
C ASP A 234 0.65 39.90 13.99
N ALA A 235 0.07 39.52 12.85
CA ALA A 235 0.80 39.34 11.60
C ALA A 235 1.35 40.68 11.10
N PHE A 236 0.57 41.76 11.20
CA PHE A 236 1.05 43.11 10.90
C PHE A 236 2.11 43.58 11.88
N ALA A 237 1.97 43.28 13.18
CA ALA A 237 2.98 43.60 14.18
C ALA A 237 4.30 42.85 13.93
N GLU A 238 4.24 41.58 13.55
CA GLU A 238 5.41 40.80 13.12
C GLU A 238 6.05 41.39 11.87
N LEU A 239 5.25 41.75 10.86
CA LEU A 239 5.71 42.33 9.61
C LEU A 239 6.41 43.69 9.81
N ALA A 240 6.02 44.45 10.83
CA ALA A 240 6.61 45.75 11.16
C ALA A 240 7.96 45.66 11.90
N LYS A 241 8.41 44.45 12.30
CA LYS A 241 9.71 44.28 12.96
C LYS A 241 10.87 44.57 12.00
N PRO A 242 12.05 44.98 12.51
CA PRO A 242 13.24 45.22 11.66
C PRO A 242 13.68 44.00 10.84
N ALA A 243 13.43 42.79 11.35
CA ALA A 243 13.67 41.52 10.68
C ALA A 243 12.43 40.61 10.85
N PRO A 244 11.38 40.80 10.03
CA PRO A 244 10.14 40.05 10.18
C PRO A 244 10.35 38.58 9.81
N ASN A 245 9.73 37.65 10.53
CA ASN A 245 9.79 36.22 10.20
C ASN A 245 8.61 35.82 9.29
N PRO A 246 8.86 35.46 8.01
CA PRO A 246 7.82 35.04 7.08
C PRO A 246 6.98 33.87 7.56
N ALA A 247 7.58 32.89 8.24
CA ALA A 247 6.86 31.72 8.73
C ALA A 247 5.77 32.11 9.76
N ILE A 248 5.99 33.18 10.53
CA ILE A 248 5.05 33.62 11.57
C ILE A 248 3.92 34.44 10.94
N PHE A 249 4.23 35.52 10.24
CA PHE A 249 3.16 36.40 9.71
C PHE A 249 2.38 35.73 8.58
N ALA A 250 3.02 34.92 7.72
CA ALA A 250 2.34 34.26 6.61
C ALA A 250 1.28 33.27 7.13
N THR A 251 1.65 32.43 8.09
CA THR A 251 0.73 31.46 8.71
C THR A 251 -0.50 32.18 9.28
N LYS A 252 -0.31 33.28 10.01
CA LYS A 252 -1.40 34.05 10.61
C LYS A 252 -2.32 34.68 9.56
N PHE A 253 -1.77 35.28 8.51
CA PHE A 253 -2.58 35.82 7.40
C PHE A 253 -3.35 34.73 6.63
N ILE A 254 -2.74 33.56 6.41
CA ILE A 254 -3.42 32.46 5.72
C ILE A 254 -4.56 31.92 6.59
N LEU A 255 -4.36 31.75 7.91
CA LEU A 255 -5.43 31.35 8.84
C LEU A 255 -6.56 32.39 8.86
N ARG A 256 -6.23 33.69 8.81
CA ARG A 256 -7.23 34.75 8.65
C ARG A 256 -8.02 34.61 7.35
N ALA A 257 -7.37 34.29 6.24
CA ALA A 257 -8.04 34.10 4.96
C ALA A 257 -8.96 32.86 4.93
N ILE A 258 -8.57 31.78 5.61
CA ILE A 258 -9.35 30.54 5.66
C ILE A 258 -10.55 30.68 6.61
N PHE A 259 -10.33 31.18 7.82
CA PHE A 259 -11.33 31.13 8.88
C PHE A 259 -12.02 32.47 9.16
N GLY A 260 -11.48 33.58 8.66
CA GLY A 260 -12.04 34.91 8.86
C GLY A 260 -13.29 35.20 8.04
N GLU A 261 -14.15 36.07 8.59
CA GLU A 261 -15.36 36.49 7.89
C GLU A 261 -15.13 37.38 6.68
N GLY A 262 -15.74 37.00 5.54
CA GLY A 262 -15.71 37.75 4.29
C GLY A 262 -14.55 37.41 3.35
N PHE A 263 -13.59 36.58 3.76
CA PHE A 263 -12.36 36.26 3.00
C PHE A 263 -12.55 35.20 1.88
N GLY A 264 -13.79 34.79 1.58
CA GLY A 264 -14.08 33.94 0.42
C GLY A 264 -13.73 32.45 0.56
N SER A 265 -13.48 31.96 1.78
CA SER A 265 -13.14 30.55 2.03
C SER A 265 -14.32 29.57 1.93
N LEU A 266 -15.56 30.06 1.89
CA LEU A 266 -16.76 29.25 1.63
C LEU A 266 -17.29 29.58 0.23
N PHE A 267 -17.17 28.63 -0.69
CA PHE A 267 -17.50 28.83 -2.10
C PHE A 267 -19.01 28.82 -2.34
N ASN A 268 -19.44 29.67 -3.27
CA ASN A 268 -20.81 29.60 -3.78
C ASN A 268 -20.99 28.29 -4.55
N SER A 269 -21.91 27.43 -4.09
CA SER A 269 -22.18 26.12 -4.69
C SER A 269 -22.60 26.21 -6.16
N GLU A 270 -23.22 27.31 -6.59
CA GLU A 270 -23.61 27.53 -8.00
C GLU A 270 -22.42 27.85 -8.92
N LYS A 271 -21.24 28.15 -8.35
CA LYS A 271 -20.02 28.49 -9.09
C LYS A 271 -19.00 27.36 -9.12
N LEU A 272 -19.30 26.21 -8.54
CA LEU A 272 -18.40 25.06 -8.51
C LEU A 272 -18.31 24.41 -9.88
N SER A 273 -17.08 24.04 -10.27
CA SER A 273 -16.80 23.28 -11.50
C SER A 273 -16.82 21.76 -11.25
N ASN A 274 -17.25 21.31 -10.07
CA ASN A 274 -17.29 19.91 -9.67
C ASN A 274 -18.00 19.01 -10.68
N ASP A 275 -19.22 19.35 -11.08
CA ASP A 275 -20.00 18.55 -12.04
C ASP A 275 -19.34 18.51 -13.41
N LEU A 276 -18.78 19.64 -13.87
CA LEU A 276 -18.03 19.74 -15.12
C LEU A 276 -16.79 18.84 -15.12
N PHE A 277 -16.13 18.68 -13.96
CA PHE A 277 -14.90 17.90 -13.82
C PHE A 277 -15.15 16.46 -13.35
N GLY A 278 -16.39 16.09 -13.01
CA GLY A 278 -16.71 14.81 -12.39
C GLY A 278 -16.16 14.65 -10.96
N LEU A 279 -15.88 15.76 -10.26
CA LEU A 279 -15.36 15.76 -8.90
C LEU A 279 -16.49 15.64 -7.88
N LYS A 280 -16.45 14.57 -7.07
CA LYS A 280 -17.49 14.27 -6.07
C LYS A 280 -17.17 14.88 -4.72
N THR A 281 -18.22 15.28 -4.01
CA THR A 281 -18.13 15.64 -2.58
C THR A 281 -17.87 14.38 -1.75
N LEU A 282 -16.97 14.48 -0.78
CA LEU A 282 -16.66 13.43 0.17
C LEU A 282 -17.80 13.27 1.19
N SER A 283 -18.13 12.02 1.49
CA SER A 283 -18.97 11.63 2.62
C SER A 283 -18.27 11.90 3.95
N LYS A 284 -19.04 11.92 5.05
CA LYS A 284 -18.49 12.05 6.40
C LYS A 284 -17.52 10.92 6.74
N GLU A 285 -17.78 9.72 6.23
CA GLU A 285 -16.95 8.53 6.38
C GLU A 285 -15.61 8.69 5.64
N GLU A 286 -15.62 9.19 4.40
CA GLU A 286 -14.40 9.46 3.63
C GLU A 286 -13.55 10.55 4.31
N ILE A 287 -14.17 11.62 4.83
CA ILE A 287 -13.47 12.67 5.59
C ILE A 287 -12.89 12.10 6.89
N ARG A 288 -13.61 11.23 7.60
CA ARG A 288 -13.09 10.54 8.78
C ARG A 288 -11.87 9.67 8.43
N GLY A 289 -11.87 9.02 7.28
CA GLY A 289 -10.73 8.25 6.78
C GLY A 289 -9.46 9.07 6.53
N LEU A 290 -9.58 10.39 6.39
CA LEU A 290 -8.43 11.30 6.30
C LEU A 290 -7.81 11.61 7.69
N ILE A 291 -8.51 11.28 8.78
CA ILE A 291 -8.07 11.53 10.16
C ILE A 291 -7.34 10.28 10.69
N PRO A 292 -6.05 10.39 11.07
CA PRO A 292 -5.31 9.23 11.55
C PRO A 292 -5.81 8.65 12.89
N HIS A 293 -5.81 7.31 12.95
CA HIS A 293 -5.87 6.38 14.09
C HIS A 293 -7.24 5.82 14.48
N ASP A 294 -7.57 4.66 13.92
CA ASP A 294 -8.80 3.90 14.21
C ASP A 294 -8.84 3.31 15.65
N LEU A 295 -7.84 2.53 16.07
CA LEU A 295 -7.85 1.87 17.40
C LEU A 295 -7.74 2.87 18.56
N SER A 296 -6.81 3.83 18.50
CA SER A 296 -6.69 4.85 19.55
C SER A 296 -7.97 5.68 19.67
N THR A 297 -8.63 5.99 18.55
CA THR A 297 -9.91 6.69 18.55
C THR A 297 -11.02 5.82 19.16
N ALA A 298 -11.00 4.50 18.95
CA ALA A 298 -11.93 3.59 19.62
C ALA A 298 -11.77 3.63 21.15
N TYR A 299 -10.54 3.66 21.67
CA TYR A 299 -10.27 3.87 23.10
C TYR A 299 -10.78 5.23 23.60
N THR A 300 -10.49 6.32 22.88
CA THR A 300 -10.92 7.67 23.27
C THR A 300 -12.45 7.84 23.26
N LYS A 301 -13.16 7.14 22.36
CA LYS A 301 -14.63 7.10 22.35
C LYS A 301 -15.21 6.42 23.60
N LEU A 302 -14.53 5.39 24.13
CA LEU A 302 -14.96 4.68 25.35
C LEU A 302 -14.60 5.46 26.62
N ASN A 303 -13.47 6.17 26.60
CA ASN A 303 -13.06 7.08 27.65
C ASN A 303 -12.20 8.21 27.05
N PRO A 304 -12.66 9.48 27.10
CA PRO A 304 -11.94 10.65 26.60
C PRO A 304 -10.49 10.82 27.10
N LYS A 305 -10.18 10.27 28.28
CA LYS A 305 -8.83 10.33 28.87
C LYS A 305 -7.91 9.20 28.41
N GLN A 306 -8.46 8.19 27.74
CA GLN A 306 -7.72 7.00 27.33
C GLN A 306 -7.35 7.04 25.85
N LYS A 307 -6.27 6.35 25.50
CA LYS A 307 -5.75 6.21 24.13
C LYS A 307 -4.95 4.91 23.99
N LEU A 308 -4.55 4.59 22.77
CA LEU A 308 -3.54 3.54 22.59
C LEU A 308 -2.19 4.06 23.09
N HIS A 309 -1.51 3.27 23.93
CA HIS A 309 -0.17 3.58 24.42
C HIS A 309 0.88 2.74 23.72
N VAL A 310 1.64 3.33 22.78
CA VAL A 310 2.71 2.62 22.07
C VAL A 310 4.03 2.76 22.84
N VAL A 311 4.63 1.66 23.27
CA VAL A 311 5.92 1.64 23.98
C VAL A 311 6.98 1.00 23.07
N ARG A 312 8.18 1.60 22.99
CA ARG A 312 9.17 1.28 21.94
C ARG A 312 10.33 0.46 22.47
N GLU A 313 10.05 -0.81 22.74
CA GLU A 313 11.05 -1.83 23.09
C GLU A 313 10.41 -3.23 22.98
N GLY A 314 11.22 -4.28 22.82
CA GLY A 314 10.75 -5.66 22.73
C GLY A 314 9.97 -6.10 23.99
N PRO A 315 8.89 -6.89 23.85
CA PRO A 315 8.01 -7.26 24.97
C PRO A 315 8.73 -7.99 26.09
N GLN A 316 9.74 -8.81 25.76
CA GLN A 316 10.51 -9.58 26.74
C GLN A 316 11.29 -8.70 27.71
N THR A 317 11.72 -7.51 27.27
CA THR A 317 12.58 -6.62 28.05
C THR A 317 11.76 -5.48 28.66
N ILE A 318 10.72 -5.00 27.98
CA ILE A 318 9.92 -3.86 28.45
C ILE A 318 8.85 -4.24 29.47
N LEU A 319 8.13 -5.36 29.27
CA LEU A 319 7.00 -5.72 30.14
C LEU A 319 7.41 -5.90 31.61
N PRO A 320 8.54 -6.55 31.96
CA PRO A 320 9.01 -6.62 33.34
C PRO A 320 9.26 -5.25 33.98
N LYS A 321 9.78 -4.29 33.20
CA LYS A 321 9.99 -2.91 33.64
C LYS A 321 8.65 -2.22 33.91
N LEU A 322 7.70 -2.38 32.98
CA LEU A 322 6.35 -1.80 33.09
C LEU A 322 5.56 -2.42 34.25
N TRP A 323 5.62 -3.73 34.50
CA TRP A 323 4.90 -4.33 35.62
C TRP A 323 5.34 -3.76 36.96
N LYS A 324 6.67 -3.60 37.14
CA LYS A 324 7.23 -2.99 38.34
C LYS A 324 6.90 -1.50 38.45
N HIS A 325 7.11 -0.75 37.37
CA HIS A 325 6.95 0.71 37.37
C HIS A 325 5.48 1.13 37.47
N TRP A 326 4.60 0.48 36.72
CA TRP A 326 3.17 0.74 36.72
C TRP A 326 2.39 -0.12 37.70
N GLY A 327 3.00 -1.02 38.48
CA GLY A 327 2.30 -1.88 39.44
C GLY A 327 1.20 -2.72 38.78
N VAL A 328 1.49 -3.32 37.61
CA VAL A 328 0.53 -4.11 36.84
C VAL A 328 0.25 -5.42 37.57
N THR A 329 -1.03 -5.79 37.68
CA THR A 329 -1.47 -7.05 38.30
C THR A 329 -1.92 -8.08 37.28
N HIS A 330 -2.37 -7.64 36.10
CA HIS A 330 -2.89 -8.51 35.06
C HIS A 330 -2.30 -8.13 33.70
N LEU A 331 -1.91 -9.14 32.93
CA LEU A 331 -1.57 -9.02 31.52
C LEU A 331 -2.60 -9.82 30.71
N VAL A 332 -3.23 -9.16 29.73
CA VAL A 332 -4.24 -9.77 28.87
C VAL A 332 -3.83 -9.61 27.41
N PHE A 333 -3.84 -10.70 26.64
CA PHE A 333 -3.58 -10.67 25.20
C PHE A 333 -4.29 -11.79 24.45
N GLU A 334 -4.46 -11.59 23.14
CA GLU A 334 -5.00 -12.61 22.23
C GLU A 334 -3.94 -13.67 21.94
N LYS A 335 -4.31 -14.95 22.00
CA LYS A 335 -3.44 -16.09 21.67
C LYS A 335 -3.09 -16.06 20.18
N ASP A 336 -1.80 -16.19 19.90
CA ASP A 336 -1.28 -16.45 18.56
C ASP A 336 -0.49 -17.76 18.54
N THR A 337 -0.70 -18.57 17.51
CA THR A 337 -0.07 -19.89 17.36
C THR A 337 1.10 -19.87 16.39
N ASP A 338 1.40 -18.73 15.77
CA ASP A 338 2.62 -18.55 15.00
C ASP A 338 3.86 -18.84 15.88
N ALA A 339 4.89 -19.44 15.29
CA ALA A 339 6.04 -19.97 16.03
C ALA A 339 6.77 -18.90 16.86
N TYR A 340 7.07 -17.75 16.25
CA TYR A 340 7.66 -16.60 16.95
C TYR A 340 6.77 -16.11 18.10
N ALA A 341 5.46 -15.98 17.87
CA ALA A 341 4.53 -15.50 18.88
C ALA A 341 4.46 -16.44 20.08
N ARG A 342 4.47 -17.76 19.85
CA ARG A 342 4.55 -18.76 20.94
C ARG A 342 5.82 -18.62 21.75
N ASP A 343 6.98 -18.51 21.12
CA ASP A 343 8.25 -18.37 21.84
C ASP A 343 8.27 -17.10 22.70
N ARG A 344 7.84 -15.98 22.10
CA ARG A 344 7.67 -14.68 22.77
C ARG A 344 6.71 -14.78 23.95
N ASP A 345 5.52 -15.32 23.73
CA ASP A 345 4.45 -15.35 24.72
C ASP A 345 4.77 -16.33 25.85
N ASN A 346 5.42 -17.47 25.56
CA ASN A 346 5.92 -18.39 26.58
C ASN A 346 6.97 -17.72 27.49
N ALA A 347 7.90 -16.97 26.90
CA ALA A 347 8.88 -16.21 27.68
C ALA A 347 8.19 -15.14 28.56
N VAL A 348 7.26 -14.38 27.99
CA VAL A 348 6.49 -13.35 28.72
C VAL A 348 5.65 -13.96 29.84
N MET A 349 4.94 -15.06 29.59
CA MET A 349 4.13 -15.75 30.60
C MET A 349 4.98 -16.25 31.77
N HIS A 350 6.15 -16.84 31.49
CA HIS A 350 7.09 -17.27 32.53
C HIS A 350 7.60 -16.09 33.38
N MET A 351 7.89 -14.96 32.75
CA MET A 351 8.29 -13.74 33.45
C MET A 351 7.16 -13.14 34.28
N ALA A 352 5.93 -13.12 33.75
CA ALA A 352 4.75 -12.62 34.43
C ALA A 352 4.46 -13.44 35.69
N GLN A 353 4.52 -14.78 35.58
CA GLN A 353 4.37 -15.68 36.71
C GLN A 353 5.40 -15.41 37.82
N LYS A 354 6.67 -15.20 37.45
CA LYS A 354 7.73 -14.85 38.42
C LYS A 354 7.50 -13.48 39.06
N ALA A 355 6.90 -12.54 38.34
CA ALA A 355 6.57 -11.21 38.83
C ALA A 355 5.25 -11.15 39.62
N GLY A 356 4.51 -12.26 39.73
CA GLY A 356 3.20 -12.28 40.38
C GLY A 356 2.10 -11.58 39.58
N VAL A 357 2.29 -11.43 38.26
CA VAL A 357 1.30 -10.87 37.33
C VAL A 357 0.45 -12.00 36.78
N GLU A 358 -0.87 -11.89 36.94
CA GLU A 358 -1.82 -12.85 36.37
C GLU A 358 -1.90 -12.68 34.85
N VAL A 359 -1.80 -13.78 34.10
CA VAL A 359 -1.91 -13.74 32.64
C VAL A 359 -3.21 -14.36 32.17
N ILE A 360 -3.97 -13.60 31.40
CA ILE A 360 -5.21 -14.06 30.76
C ILE A 360 -5.01 -14.09 29.25
N VAL A 361 -4.99 -15.30 28.69
CA VAL A 361 -4.85 -15.52 27.26
C VAL A 361 -6.20 -15.96 26.68
N LYS A 362 -6.62 -15.33 25.59
CA LYS A 362 -7.87 -15.67 24.89
C LYS A 362 -7.60 -15.94 23.41
N MET A 363 -8.12 -17.04 22.88
CA MET A 363 -8.10 -17.26 21.43
C MET A 363 -9.17 -16.36 20.78
N GLY A 364 -8.85 -15.78 19.62
CA GLY A 364 -9.73 -14.90 18.83
C GLY A 364 -9.30 -14.75 17.36
N ARG A 365 -8.01 -14.99 17.09
CA ARG A 365 -7.34 -14.91 15.79
C ARG A 365 -7.84 -15.90 14.74
N THR A 366 -8.32 -17.07 15.15
CA THR A 366 -8.88 -18.14 14.27
C THR A 366 -10.33 -18.48 14.66
N LEU A 367 -11.02 -19.25 13.80
CA LEU A 367 -12.38 -19.73 14.13
C LEU A 367 -12.35 -20.74 15.29
N PHE A 368 -11.37 -21.64 15.26
CA PHE A 368 -11.11 -22.65 16.27
C PHE A 368 -9.66 -22.56 16.73
N ASP A 369 -9.40 -22.81 18.03
CA ASP A 369 -8.02 -22.85 18.54
C ASP A 369 -7.22 -23.94 17.80
N PRO A 370 -6.13 -23.61 17.09
CA PRO A 370 -5.36 -24.57 16.31
C PRO A 370 -4.81 -25.73 17.14
N ASP A 371 -4.42 -25.50 18.40
CA ASP A 371 -3.93 -26.57 19.28
C ASP A 371 -5.05 -27.55 19.63
N GLU A 372 -6.26 -27.04 19.83
CA GLU A 372 -7.44 -27.85 20.08
C GLU A 372 -7.84 -28.65 18.83
N VAL A 373 -7.77 -28.03 17.64
CA VAL A 373 -7.98 -28.73 16.36
C VAL A 373 -6.99 -29.88 16.20
N VAL A 374 -5.69 -29.64 16.43
CA VAL A 374 -4.63 -30.66 16.36
C VAL A 374 -4.91 -31.79 17.35
N ARG A 375 -5.28 -31.46 18.60
CA ARG A 375 -5.64 -32.47 19.61
C ARG A 375 -6.84 -33.32 19.18
N LYS A 376 -7.86 -32.70 18.57
CA LYS A 376 -9.03 -33.42 18.01
C LYS A 376 -8.72 -34.18 16.72
N ASN A 377 -7.59 -33.88 16.07
CA ASN A 377 -7.00 -34.57 14.93
C ASN A 377 -5.88 -35.54 15.33
N ASN A 378 -5.96 -36.12 16.54
CA ASN A 378 -5.01 -37.13 17.05
C ASN A 378 -3.56 -36.62 17.18
N GLY A 379 -3.38 -35.33 17.47
CA GLY A 379 -2.05 -34.72 17.62
C GLY A 379 -1.32 -34.47 16.30
N LYS A 380 -1.99 -34.66 15.14
CA LYS A 380 -1.39 -34.52 13.82
C LYS A 380 -1.79 -33.20 13.14
N PRO A 381 -0.92 -32.62 12.29
CA PRO A 381 -1.28 -31.48 11.48
C PRO A 381 -2.46 -31.79 10.56
N THR A 382 -3.28 -30.78 10.27
CA THR A 382 -4.36 -30.91 9.28
C THR A 382 -3.83 -30.74 7.87
N MET A 383 -4.03 -31.75 7.02
CA MET A 383 -3.57 -31.78 5.63
C MET A 383 -4.70 -31.62 4.60
N SER A 384 -5.95 -31.46 5.05
CA SER A 384 -7.12 -31.29 4.19
C SER A 384 -8.27 -30.62 4.93
N ILE A 385 -9.17 -29.97 4.19
CA ILE A 385 -10.39 -29.36 4.76
C ILE A 385 -11.23 -30.39 5.49
N THR A 386 -11.35 -31.62 4.96
CA THR A 386 -12.11 -32.68 5.62
C THR A 386 -11.53 -33.07 6.99
N GLN A 387 -10.21 -33.02 7.18
CA GLN A 387 -9.61 -33.25 8.50
C GLN A 387 -9.94 -32.11 9.46
N LEU A 388 -9.85 -30.85 9.00
CA LEU A 388 -10.26 -29.70 9.79
C LEU A 388 -11.74 -29.79 10.18
N GLU A 389 -12.65 -30.05 9.24
CA GLU A 389 -14.09 -30.17 9.51
C GLU A 389 -14.38 -31.26 10.53
N LYS A 390 -13.75 -32.44 10.40
CA LYS A 390 -13.90 -33.55 11.37
C LYS A 390 -13.39 -33.19 12.76
N ALA A 391 -12.31 -32.41 12.85
CA ALA A 391 -11.79 -31.93 14.12
C ALA A 391 -12.72 -30.85 14.71
N ALA A 392 -13.14 -29.89 13.90
CA ALA A 392 -14.05 -28.81 14.27
C ALA A 392 -15.41 -29.34 14.75
N VAL A 393 -15.98 -30.39 14.16
CA VAL A 393 -17.21 -31.02 14.68
C VAL A 393 -17.06 -31.49 16.13
N LYS A 394 -15.86 -31.89 16.55
CA LYS A 394 -15.57 -32.27 17.95
C LYS A 394 -15.35 -31.04 18.86
N ILE A 395 -15.38 -29.82 18.31
CA ILE A 395 -15.19 -28.53 18.98
C ILE A 395 -16.47 -27.72 18.78
N ASN A 396 -17.35 -27.68 19.79
CA ASN A 396 -18.62 -26.95 19.70
C ASN A 396 -19.47 -27.29 18.46
N ASN A 397 -19.48 -28.57 18.05
CA ASN A 397 -20.25 -29.08 16.91
C ASN A 397 -19.97 -28.34 15.59
N GLY A 398 -18.72 -27.92 15.35
CA GLY A 398 -18.31 -27.21 14.14
C GLY A 398 -18.75 -25.75 14.09
N ASN A 399 -19.21 -25.19 15.21
CA ASN A 399 -19.57 -23.78 15.30
C ASN A 399 -18.47 -23.02 16.06
N PRO A 400 -17.85 -21.99 15.46
CA PRO A 400 -16.95 -21.12 16.21
C PRO A 400 -17.71 -20.39 17.31
N GLU A 401 -17.02 -19.97 18.35
CA GLU A 401 -17.58 -19.08 19.37
C GLU A 401 -18.16 -17.82 18.72
N LYS A 402 -19.19 -17.24 19.34
CA LYS A 402 -19.74 -15.96 18.86
C LYS A 402 -18.76 -14.82 19.18
N PRO A 403 -18.67 -13.79 18.33
CA PRO A 403 -17.93 -12.58 18.67
C PRO A 403 -18.54 -11.95 19.92
N LEU A 404 -17.68 -11.33 20.73
CA LEU A 404 -18.12 -10.55 21.90
C LEU A 404 -18.58 -9.16 21.45
N ASP A 405 -19.47 -8.55 22.23
CA ASP A 405 -19.85 -7.17 22.04
C ASP A 405 -18.69 -6.23 22.40
N SER A 406 -18.65 -5.07 21.73
CA SER A 406 -17.69 -4.01 22.07
C SER A 406 -17.84 -3.61 23.55
N PRO A 407 -16.73 -3.35 24.26
CA PRO A 407 -16.78 -2.80 25.61
C PRO A 407 -17.60 -1.49 25.64
N LYS A 408 -18.31 -1.24 26.74
CA LYS A 408 -19.12 -0.02 26.91
C LYS A 408 -18.38 1.11 27.60
N SER A 409 -17.31 0.78 28.31
CA SER A 409 -16.47 1.73 29.05
C SER A 409 -15.12 1.08 29.37
N ILE A 410 -14.15 1.93 29.69
CA ILE A 410 -12.80 1.55 30.12
C ILE A 410 -12.31 2.54 31.20
N PRO A 411 -11.43 2.12 32.12
CA PRO A 411 -10.97 2.99 33.20
C PRO A 411 -10.06 4.13 32.68
N ASP A 412 -9.94 5.18 33.49
CA ASP A 412 -8.96 6.24 33.27
C ASP A 412 -7.53 5.65 33.27
N PRO A 413 -6.59 6.22 32.48
CA PRO A 413 -5.19 5.85 32.62
C PRO A 413 -4.64 6.27 33.99
N TRP A 414 -3.45 5.77 34.35
CA TRP A 414 -2.73 6.31 35.49
C TRP A 414 -2.36 7.79 35.27
N GLY A 415 -2.09 8.53 36.36
CA GLY A 415 -1.64 9.92 36.28
C GLY A 415 -0.29 10.07 35.57
N GLU A 416 -0.02 11.26 35.04
CA GLU A 416 1.13 11.55 34.18
C GLU A 416 2.48 11.12 34.79
N GLU A 417 2.70 11.39 36.07
CA GLU A 417 3.93 11.01 36.78
C GLU A 417 4.18 9.49 36.78
N ARG A 418 3.12 8.68 36.90
CA ARG A 418 3.22 7.21 36.86
C ARG A 418 3.33 6.70 35.42
N MET A 419 2.80 7.44 34.45
CA MET A 419 2.90 7.07 33.05
C MET A 419 4.28 7.40 32.46
N ASP A 420 5.03 8.36 32.99
CA ASP A 420 6.35 8.76 32.48
C ASP A 420 7.40 7.65 32.62
N LEU A 421 7.98 7.22 31.50
CA LEU A 421 9.01 6.18 31.46
C LEU A 421 10.44 6.74 31.47
N GLY A 422 10.62 8.05 31.58
CA GLY A 422 11.95 8.70 31.47
C GLY A 422 12.99 8.25 32.51
N SER A 423 12.56 7.60 33.60
CA SER A 423 13.46 7.00 34.60
C SER A 423 13.96 5.59 34.24
N LEU A 424 13.34 4.94 33.25
CA LEU A 424 13.66 3.59 32.85
C LEU A 424 14.71 3.59 31.73
N LYS A 425 15.66 2.66 31.83
CA LYS A 425 16.67 2.48 30.78
C LYS A 425 16.10 1.61 29.66
N ARG A 426 16.18 2.11 28.43
CA ARG A 426 15.93 1.33 27.23
C ARG A 426 17.05 0.32 27.01
N GLU A 427 16.70 -0.86 26.53
CA GLU A 427 17.68 -1.79 25.97
C GLU A 427 18.03 -1.42 24.52
N SER A 428 19.32 -1.50 24.19
CA SER A 428 19.79 -1.26 22.83
C SER A 428 19.68 -2.55 22.03
N ILE A 429 18.99 -2.49 20.89
CA ILE A 429 18.97 -3.56 19.91
C ILE A 429 19.91 -3.13 18.78
N ASP A 430 20.74 -4.06 18.28
CA ASP A 430 21.48 -3.82 17.05
C ASP A 430 20.48 -3.74 15.90
N SER A 431 20.37 -2.56 15.28
CA SER A 431 19.42 -2.31 14.21
C SER A 431 19.99 -2.61 12.82
N GLN A 432 21.11 -3.33 12.75
CA GLN A 432 21.77 -3.72 11.50
C GLN A 432 21.54 -5.19 11.14
N PRO A 433 21.25 -5.50 9.86
CA PRO A 433 21.01 -4.54 8.78
C PRO A 433 19.63 -3.87 8.89
N ASP A 434 19.55 -2.59 8.50
CA ASP A 434 18.27 -1.90 8.35
C ASP A 434 17.62 -2.31 7.03
N LEU A 435 16.70 -3.28 7.09
CA LEU A 435 16.00 -3.80 5.91
C LEU A 435 15.16 -2.74 5.18
N ASN A 436 14.82 -1.63 5.84
CA ASN A 436 14.04 -0.54 5.25
C ASN A 436 14.93 0.63 4.79
N ALA A 437 16.25 0.51 4.81
CA ALA A 437 17.16 1.62 4.54
C ALA A 437 16.91 2.29 3.19
N GLU A 438 16.58 1.52 2.15
CA GLU A 438 16.28 2.05 0.81
C GLU A 438 14.97 2.87 0.75
N HIS A 439 14.07 2.65 1.71
CA HIS A 439 12.79 3.36 1.81
C HIS A 439 12.87 4.58 2.75
N ARG A 440 14.00 4.82 3.41
CA ARG A 440 14.16 5.91 4.37
C ARG A 440 14.68 7.19 3.72
N THR A 441 14.05 8.31 4.07
CA THR A 441 14.54 9.68 3.78
C THR A 441 15.26 10.30 4.96
N LYS A 442 15.03 9.75 6.16
CA LYS A 442 15.60 10.20 7.43
C LYS A 442 15.91 8.99 8.32
N LYS A 443 16.72 9.22 9.34
CA LYS A 443 16.99 8.22 10.37
C LYS A 443 15.68 7.81 11.08
N ASP A 444 15.59 6.53 11.45
CA ASP A 444 14.54 6.05 12.36
C ASP A 444 14.73 6.66 13.76
N GLU A 445 13.79 7.48 14.18
CA GLU A 445 13.76 8.11 15.50
C GLU A 445 12.67 7.51 16.40
N GLN A 446 11.83 6.60 15.89
CA GLN A 446 10.72 6.05 16.67
C GLN A 446 11.22 5.27 17.90
N TYR A 447 12.39 4.63 17.78
CA TYR A 447 13.07 3.90 18.84
C TYR A 447 14.19 4.74 19.46
N ALA A 448 14.07 6.07 19.56
CA ALA A 448 15.04 6.92 20.26
C ALA A 448 14.95 6.77 21.79
N ASP A 449 13.76 6.51 22.32
CA ASP A 449 13.47 6.28 23.74
C ASP A 449 12.34 5.22 23.86
N LEU A 450 11.97 4.82 25.07
CA LEU A 450 10.79 4.00 25.37
C LEU A 450 9.49 4.72 25.00
N MET A 451 9.53 6.05 25.10
CA MET A 451 8.48 6.97 24.64
C MET A 451 8.84 7.48 23.23
N GLY A 452 7.86 8.03 22.52
CA GLY A 452 8.09 8.65 21.21
C GLY A 452 8.96 9.91 21.32
N PRO A 453 9.41 10.49 20.20
CA PRO A 453 10.31 11.66 20.19
C PRO A 453 9.77 12.86 20.98
N SER A 454 8.44 13.04 21.00
CA SER A 454 7.75 14.07 21.80
C SER A 454 7.59 13.71 23.28
N ARG A 455 8.25 12.65 23.76
CA ARG A 455 8.05 12.02 25.07
C ARG A 455 6.59 11.70 25.34
N ASP A 456 5.94 11.06 24.38
CA ASP A 456 4.57 10.59 24.50
C ASP A 456 4.40 9.13 24.03
N PHE A 457 3.17 8.63 24.09
CA PHE A 457 2.82 7.29 23.61
C PHE A 457 2.11 7.28 22.25
N ALA A 458 2.29 8.33 21.45
CA ALA A 458 1.60 8.46 20.16
C ALA A 458 1.98 7.31 19.21
N VAL A 459 1.10 7.00 18.25
CA VAL A 459 1.42 6.01 17.21
C VAL A 459 2.54 6.58 16.33
N PRO A 460 3.62 5.83 16.06
CA PRO A 460 4.70 6.28 15.17
C PRO A 460 4.18 6.67 13.79
N TRP A 461 4.72 7.77 13.26
CA TRP A 461 4.35 8.27 11.94
C TRP A 461 5.59 8.76 11.18
N GLN A 462 5.88 10.06 11.17
CA GLN A 462 7.07 10.62 10.52
C GLN A 462 8.39 10.11 11.13
N ASP A 463 8.35 9.72 12.40
CA ASP A 463 9.54 9.28 13.15
C ASP A 463 10.12 7.96 12.64
N ILE A 464 9.38 7.21 11.81
CA ILE A 464 9.87 6.01 11.13
C ILE A 464 10.83 6.40 9.98
N GLY A 465 10.79 7.64 9.50
CA GLY A 465 11.72 8.12 8.47
C GLY A 465 11.49 7.57 7.06
N ILE A 466 10.41 6.81 6.82
CA ILE A 466 10.04 6.27 5.50
C ILE A 466 9.52 7.39 4.59
N ASP A 467 9.90 7.36 3.31
CA ASP A 467 9.34 8.24 2.28
C ASP A 467 7.87 7.90 2.00
N LEU A 468 6.95 8.72 2.52
CA LEU A 468 5.52 8.52 2.24
C LEU A 468 5.17 8.66 0.75
N SER A 469 6.01 9.30 -0.07
CA SER A 469 5.77 9.35 -1.53
C SER A 469 5.96 8.00 -2.23
N GLN A 470 6.66 7.06 -1.58
CA GLN A 470 6.81 5.68 -2.07
C GLN A 470 5.60 4.80 -1.71
N ALA A 471 4.69 5.25 -0.83
CA ALA A 471 3.52 4.49 -0.46
C ALA A 471 2.48 4.50 -1.61
N THR A 472 2.40 3.39 -2.34
CA THR A 472 1.55 3.28 -3.54
C THR A 472 0.22 2.55 -3.30
N THR A 473 0.06 1.85 -2.18
CA THR A 473 -1.12 1.00 -1.97
C THR A 473 -2.43 1.80 -1.90
N PRO A 474 -3.48 1.39 -2.64
CA PRO A 474 -4.80 1.99 -2.51
C PRO A 474 -5.57 1.48 -1.28
N HIS A 475 -5.08 0.43 -0.61
CA HIS A 475 -5.77 -0.22 0.49
C HIS A 475 -5.55 0.52 1.81
N ARG A 476 -6.55 0.52 2.70
CA ARG A 476 -6.53 1.24 3.99
C ARG A 476 -6.77 0.26 5.14
N GLY A 477 -5.98 0.40 6.20
CA GLY A 477 -6.11 -0.42 7.41
C GLY A 477 -7.10 0.14 8.42
N GLY A 478 -7.41 -0.65 9.46
CA GLY A 478 -8.29 -0.26 10.56
C GLY A 478 -9.61 -1.05 10.62
N GLU A 479 -10.17 -1.18 11.82
CA GLU A 479 -11.44 -1.85 12.12
C GLU A 479 -12.62 -1.17 11.42
N GLN A 480 -12.69 0.17 11.45
CA GLN A 480 -13.76 0.89 10.76
C GLN A 480 -13.82 0.56 9.27
N GLU A 481 -12.67 0.54 8.60
CA GLU A 481 -12.60 0.19 7.17
C GLU A 481 -12.97 -1.28 6.93
N ALA A 482 -12.48 -2.18 7.79
CA ALA A 482 -12.83 -3.59 7.72
C ALA A 482 -14.34 -3.83 7.85
N LEU A 483 -14.98 -3.15 8.80
CA LEU A 483 -16.42 -3.23 9.05
C LEU A 483 -17.23 -2.60 7.90
N ARG A 484 -16.72 -1.55 7.27
CA ARG A 484 -17.32 -0.95 6.06
C ARG A 484 -17.32 -1.96 4.91
N ILE A 485 -16.16 -2.55 4.59
CA ILE A 485 -16.00 -3.55 3.52
C ILE A 485 -16.89 -4.77 3.79
N LEU A 486 -16.85 -5.32 5.01
CA LEU A 486 -17.71 -6.45 5.38
C LEU A 486 -19.19 -6.07 5.26
N GLY A 487 -19.59 -4.89 5.75
CA GLY A 487 -20.96 -4.41 5.65
C GLY A 487 -21.46 -4.30 4.22
N GLU A 488 -20.63 -3.84 3.28
CA GLU A 488 -20.93 -3.82 1.84
C GLU A 488 -21.08 -5.21 1.25
N CYS A 489 -20.18 -6.14 1.61
CA CYS A 489 -20.29 -7.54 1.21
C CYS A 489 -21.60 -8.17 1.68
N ILE A 490 -21.99 -7.95 2.94
CA ILE A 490 -23.20 -8.51 3.55
C ILE A 490 -24.48 -7.94 2.90
N LYS A 491 -24.47 -6.66 2.48
CA LYS A 491 -25.59 -6.07 1.72
C LYS A 491 -25.80 -6.75 0.37
N ASN A 492 -24.73 -7.22 -0.27
CA ASN A 492 -24.81 -7.99 -1.51
C ASN A 492 -25.10 -9.47 -1.23
N GLU A 493 -26.34 -9.77 -0.85
CA GLU A 493 -26.72 -11.14 -0.49
C GLU A 493 -26.46 -12.13 -1.64
N ASP A 494 -26.74 -11.78 -2.90
CA ASP A 494 -26.53 -12.69 -4.04
C ASP A 494 -25.06 -13.07 -4.19
N TYR A 495 -24.14 -12.10 -4.06
CA TYR A 495 -22.71 -12.37 -4.00
C TYR A 495 -22.36 -13.36 -2.88
N ILE A 496 -22.81 -13.12 -1.65
CA ILE A 496 -22.55 -14.03 -0.51
C ILE A 496 -23.10 -15.43 -0.77
N GLY A 497 -24.31 -15.51 -1.33
CA GLY A 497 -25.02 -16.75 -1.62
C GLY A 497 -24.32 -17.62 -2.65
N ARG A 498 -23.86 -17.00 -3.74
CA ARG A 498 -23.33 -17.69 -4.93
C ARG A 498 -21.80 -17.69 -4.98
N PHE A 499 -21.13 -17.15 -3.96
CA PHE A 499 -19.69 -17.05 -3.94
C PHE A 499 -19.05 -18.43 -4.08
N GLU A 500 -18.23 -18.59 -5.10
CA GLU A 500 -17.38 -19.76 -5.30
C GLU A 500 -15.99 -19.31 -5.71
N LYS A 501 -15.00 -19.53 -4.82
CA LYS A 501 -13.63 -19.10 -5.05
C LYS A 501 -13.06 -19.48 -6.44
N PRO A 502 -13.26 -20.69 -6.98
CA PRO A 502 -12.75 -21.04 -8.30
C PRO A 502 -13.35 -20.22 -9.46
N ASN A 503 -14.50 -19.59 -9.24
CA ASN A 503 -15.24 -18.81 -10.25
C ASN A 503 -14.96 -17.29 -10.14
N THR A 504 -14.06 -16.88 -9.25
CA THR A 504 -13.65 -15.47 -9.08
C THR A 504 -12.49 -15.12 -10.00
N SER A 505 -12.57 -13.96 -10.67
CA SER A 505 -11.61 -13.54 -11.69
C SER A 505 -10.32 -12.99 -11.08
N PRO A 506 -9.13 -13.54 -11.41
CA PRO A 506 -7.85 -12.94 -11.05
C PRO A 506 -7.51 -11.69 -11.86
N ALA A 507 -8.28 -11.35 -12.89
CA ALA A 507 -8.05 -10.16 -13.71
C ALA A 507 -8.83 -8.93 -13.23
N ASP A 508 -9.82 -9.12 -12.36
CA ASP A 508 -10.61 -8.04 -11.79
C ASP A 508 -9.81 -7.38 -10.66
N PHE A 509 -9.24 -6.21 -10.95
CA PHE A 509 -8.44 -5.43 -9.99
C PHE A 509 -9.21 -4.24 -9.40
N GLU A 510 -10.27 -3.76 -10.05
CA GLU A 510 -11.08 -2.62 -9.57
C GLU A 510 -12.50 -2.63 -10.20
N PRO A 511 -13.55 -2.96 -9.42
CA PRO A 511 -13.49 -3.59 -8.11
C PRO A 511 -12.91 -5.02 -8.21
N GLN A 512 -12.34 -5.52 -7.11
CA GLN A 512 -11.83 -6.89 -7.04
C GLN A 512 -12.98 -7.91 -6.98
N SER A 513 -12.74 -9.11 -7.52
CA SER A 513 -13.72 -10.21 -7.52
C SER A 513 -13.90 -10.93 -6.17
N THR A 514 -13.12 -10.56 -5.15
CA THR A 514 -13.18 -11.10 -3.78
C THR A 514 -13.20 -9.97 -2.76
N THR A 515 -13.41 -10.29 -1.48
CA THR A 515 -13.76 -9.30 -0.45
C THR A 515 -12.65 -8.34 -0.04
N LEU A 516 -11.38 -8.63 -0.36
CA LEU A 516 -10.22 -7.87 0.13
C LEU A 516 -10.13 -7.77 1.68
N LEU A 517 -10.76 -8.70 2.41
CA LEU A 517 -10.73 -8.70 3.87
C LEU A 517 -9.50 -9.39 4.48
N SER A 518 -8.63 -10.01 3.68
CA SER A 518 -7.46 -10.73 4.18
C SER A 518 -6.46 -9.87 4.97
N PRO A 519 -6.13 -8.61 4.59
CA PRO A 519 -5.26 -7.75 5.41
C PRO A 519 -5.88 -7.47 6.79
N HIS A 520 -7.19 -7.31 6.83
CA HIS A 520 -7.91 -7.02 8.07
C HIS A 520 -7.98 -8.22 9.01
N LEU A 521 -8.07 -9.44 8.47
CA LEU A 521 -7.96 -10.68 9.23
C LEU A 521 -6.54 -10.88 9.78
N HIS A 522 -5.51 -10.57 8.99
CA HIS A 522 -4.12 -10.64 9.42
C HIS A 522 -3.84 -9.76 10.64
N PHE A 523 -4.18 -8.47 10.56
CA PHE A 523 -3.96 -7.49 11.65
C PHE A 523 -4.97 -7.60 12.80
N GLY A 524 -5.98 -8.46 12.71
CA GLY A 524 -7.06 -8.56 13.71
C GLY A 524 -8.02 -7.38 13.74
N SER A 525 -7.88 -6.42 12.81
CA SER A 525 -8.85 -5.31 12.65
C SER A 525 -10.25 -5.81 12.24
N LEU A 526 -10.36 -7.03 11.71
CA LEU A 526 -11.63 -7.74 11.60
C LEU A 526 -11.58 -9.05 12.38
N SER A 527 -12.56 -9.25 13.27
CA SER A 527 -12.78 -10.56 13.88
C SER A 527 -13.20 -11.58 12.82
N VAL A 528 -12.42 -12.67 12.68
CA VAL A 528 -12.75 -13.81 11.82
C VAL A 528 -14.09 -14.45 12.18
N ARG A 529 -14.46 -14.44 13.47
CA ARG A 529 -15.74 -14.96 13.97
C ARG A 529 -16.90 -14.06 13.59
N LYS A 530 -16.72 -12.74 13.65
CA LYS A 530 -17.73 -11.79 13.16
C LYS A 530 -17.99 -12.03 11.67
N PHE A 531 -16.93 -12.14 10.87
CA PHE A 531 -17.06 -12.43 9.45
C PHE A 531 -17.84 -13.74 9.22
N TRP A 532 -17.47 -14.83 9.93
CA TRP A 532 -18.19 -16.09 9.86
C TRP A 532 -19.68 -15.95 10.20
N TRP A 533 -20.03 -15.36 11.35
CA TRP A 533 -21.40 -15.30 11.82
C TRP A 533 -22.29 -14.37 10.98
N ASP A 534 -21.76 -13.24 10.51
CA ASP A 534 -22.48 -12.33 9.62
C ASP A 534 -22.81 -13.02 8.28
N VAL A 535 -21.83 -13.72 7.69
CA VAL A 535 -22.04 -14.51 6.45
C VAL A 535 -23.02 -15.66 6.68
N GLN A 536 -22.88 -16.42 7.77
CA GLN A 536 -23.81 -17.51 8.09
C GLN A 536 -25.24 -17.01 8.25
N GLY A 537 -25.43 -15.80 8.78
CA GLY A 537 -26.73 -15.13 8.85
C GLY A 537 -27.37 -14.97 7.47
N VAL A 538 -26.62 -14.44 6.50
CA VAL A 538 -27.07 -14.29 5.10
C VAL A 538 -27.35 -15.65 4.46
N LEU A 539 -26.44 -16.62 4.58
CA LEU A 539 -26.63 -17.96 4.00
C LEU A 539 -27.86 -18.66 4.58
N THR A 540 -28.10 -18.52 5.88
CA THR A 540 -29.30 -19.08 6.54
C THR A 540 -30.58 -18.41 6.03
N LYS A 541 -30.58 -17.09 5.89
CA LYS A 541 -31.70 -16.33 5.30
C LYS A 541 -32.00 -16.82 3.88
N GLN A 542 -30.97 -17.01 3.06
CA GLN A 542 -31.13 -17.50 1.69
C GLN A 542 -31.65 -18.93 1.58
N ARG A 543 -31.12 -19.85 2.42
CA ARG A 543 -31.63 -21.23 2.50
C ARG A 543 -33.12 -21.26 2.86
N LYS A 544 -33.54 -20.44 3.85
CA LYS A 544 -34.97 -20.31 4.21
C LYS A 544 -35.82 -19.77 3.06
N ALA A 545 -35.26 -18.85 2.28
CA ALA A 545 -35.88 -18.32 1.06
C ALA A 545 -35.76 -19.25 -0.17
N LYS A 546 -35.20 -20.46 -0.02
CA LYS A 546 -34.93 -21.42 -1.11
C LYS A 546 -34.10 -20.84 -2.27
N LYS A 547 -33.23 -19.87 -1.98
CA LYS A 547 -32.28 -19.32 -2.95
C LYS A 547 -31.04 -20.25 -3.08
N PRO A 548 -30.36 -20.28 -4.23
CA PRO A 548 -29.12 -21.03 -4.41
C PRO A 548 -28.04 -20.57 -3.42
N VAL A 549 -27.40 -21.52 -2.74
CA VAL A 549 -26.31 -21.25 -1.80
C VAL A 549 -25.15 -22.20 -2.07
N SER A 550 -23.98 -21.63 -2.36
CA SER A 550 -22.73 -22.36 -2.53
C SER A 550 -22.25 -22.98 -1.21
N THR A 551 -21.50 -24.07 -1.31
CA THR A 551 -21.13 -24.90 -0.15
C THR A 551 -19.61 -24.90 0.11
N VAL A 552 -19.22 -25.40 1.27
CA VAL A 552 -17.80 -25.63 1.59
C VAL A 552 -17.27 -26.67 0.60
N PRO A 553 -16.06 -26.51 0.04
CA PRO A 553 -15.03 -25.56 0.45
C PRO A 553 -14.95 -24.28 -0.37
N THR A 554 -15.82 -24.08 -1.38
CA THR A 554 -15.67 -22.97 -2.33
C THR A 554 -16.34 -21.67 -1.88
N ASN A 555 -17.33 -21.75 -0.97
CA ASN A 555 -17.99 -20.57 -0.41
C ASN A 555 -17.11 -19.78 0.60
N LEU A 556 -17.61 -18.62 1.05
CA LEU A 556 -16.88 -17.74 1.98
C LEU A 556 -16.53 -18.42 3.32
N PRO A 557 -17.44 -19.15 4.01
CA PRO A 557 -17.07 -19.95 5.18
C PRO A 557 -15.96 -20.96 4.88
N GLY A 558 -15.98 -21.61 3.72
CA GLY A 558 -14.92 -22.51 3.27
C GLY A 558 -13.56 -21.81 3.14
N GLN A 559 -13.54 -20.54 2.74
CA GLN A 559 -12.29 -19.77 2.67
C GLN A 559 -11.70 -19.51 4.07
N LEU A 560 -12.55 -19.26 5.06
CA LEU A 560 -12.11 -19.11 6.46
C LEU A 560 -11.64 -20.45 7.05
N LEU A 561 -12.25 -21.57 6.66
CA LEU A 561 -11.78 -22.90 7.03
C LEU A 561 -10.42 -23.23 6.39
N PHE A 562 -10.14 -22.80 5.16
CA PHE A 562 -8.79 -22.94 4.60
C PHE A 562 -7.74 -22.22 5.44
N ARG A 563 -8.05 -21.02 5.94
CA ARG A 563 -7.17 -20.30 6.86
C ARG A 563 -6.91 -21.12 8.13
N ASP A 564 -7.95 -21.54 8.84
CA ASP A 564 -7.83 -22.38 10.05
C ASP A 564 -7.08 -23.71 9.80
N MET A 565 -7.24 -24.31 8.61
CA MET A 565 -6.55 -25.54 8.23
C MET A 565 -5.03 -25.32 8.19
N TYR A 566 -4.57 -24.19 7.68
CA TYR A 566 -3.15 -23.87 7.65
C TYR A 566 -2.60 -23.56 9.04
N PHE A 567 -3.33 -22.81 9.87
CA PHE A 567 -2.94 -22.59 11.27
C PHE A 567 -2.82 -23.90 12.04
N ALA A 568 -3.75 -24.84 11.87
CA ALA A 568 -3.68 -26.16 12.50
C ALA A 568 -2.64 -27.10 11.86
N ALA A 569 -2.20 -26.84 10.62
CA ALA A 569 -1.08 -27.55 10.01
C ALA A 569 0.26 -27.07 10.58
N GLN A 570 0.43 -25.77 10.76
CA GLN A 570 1.64 -25.15 11.32
C GLN A 570 1.77 -25.42 12.83
N ALA A 571 0.64 -25.43 13.55
CA ALA A 571 0.61 -25.50 15.01
C ALA A 571 1.53 -26.58 15.65
N PRO A 572 1.57 -27.84 15.21
CA PRO A 572 2.45 -28.86 15.80
C PRO A 572 3.89 -28.81 15.27
N LEU A 573 4.16 -28.10 14.17
CA LEU A 573 5.47 -28.06 13.49
C LEU A 573 6.31 -26.84 13.89
N GLY A 574 5.68 -25.75 14.31
CA GLY A 574 6.37 -24.53 14.70
C GLY A 574 7.20 -23.96 13.55
N HIS A 575 8.43 -23.52 13.85
CA HIS A 575 9.35 -22.93 12.85
C HIS A 575 9.65 -23.86 11.68
N ALA A 576 9.64 -25.18 11.88
CA ALA A 576 9.88 -26.14 10.81
C ALA A 576 8.85 -26.05 9.68
N PHE A 577 7.64 -25.54 9.93
CA PHE A 577 6.63 -25.38 8.88
C PHE A 577 7.11 -24.47 7.75
N SER A 578 7.90 -23.43 8.08
CA SER A 578 8.36 -22.39 7.14
C SER A 578 9.46 -22.83 6.18
N TYR A 579 10.07 -24.00 6.39
CA TYR A 579 11.21 -24.47 5.62
C TYR A 579 10.96 -25.87 5.06
N THR A 580 11.74 -26.29 4.06
CA THR A 580 11.79 -27.70 3.66
C THR A 580 12.55 -28.52 4.71
N TYR A 581 13.70 -28.04 5.20
CA TYR A 581 14.49 -28.79 6.19
C TYR A 581 13.76 -28.93 7.53
N GLY A 582 13.67 -30.15 8.03
CA GLY A 582 13.01 -30.47 9.30
C GLY A 582 11.48 -30.59 9.20
N ASN A 583 10.89 -30.28 8.05
CA ASN A 583 9.44 -30.28 7.86
C ASN A 583 8.93 -31.66 7.42
N GLU A 584 8.16 -32.33 8.29
CA GLU A 584 7.66 -33.67 8.03
C GLU A 584 6.53 -33.75 6.99
N VAL A 585 5.82 -32.64 6.75
CA VAL A 585 4.71 -32.61 5.79
C VAL A 585 5.17 -32.15 4.41
N ALA A 586 6.34 -31.52 4.32
CA ALA A 586 6.95 -31.08 3.07
C ALA A 586 7.70 -32.22 2.39
N ARG A 587 7.25 -32.62 1.20
CA ARG A 587 8.03 -33.48 0.31
C ARG A 587 9.34 -32.80 -0.07
N PHE A 588 10.44 -33.53 0.06
CA PHE A 588 11.74 -33.04 -0.37
C PHE A 588 11.82 -33.09 -1.90
N ILE A 589 12.08 -31.93 -2.50
CA ILE A 589 12.33 -31.75 -3.92
C ILE A 589 13.65 -31.01 -4.02
N ASP A 590 14.54 -31.49 -4.89
CA ASP A 590 15.85 -30.88 -5.18
C ASP A 590 15.67 -29.60 -6.01
N TRP A 591 15.13 -28.56 -5.35
CA TRP A 591 14.88 -27.26 -5.94
C TRP A 591 16.19 -26.49 -6.16
N ARG A 592 16.18 -25.59 -7.15
CA ARG A 592 17.23 -24.55 -7.24
C ARG A 592 17.01 -23.48 -6.16
N LEU A 593 18.10 -22.87 -5.71
CA LEU A 593 18.11 -21.80 -4.70
C LEU A 593 17.43 -22.23 -3.39
N GLN A 594 17.67 -23.47 -2.98
CA GLN A 594 17.13 -24.02 -1.75
C GLN A 594 17.84 -23.40 -0.54
N THR A 595 17.09 -23.17 0.55
CA THR A 595 17.65 -22.72 1.82
C THR A 595 18.75 -23.65 2.29
N ASN A 596 19.80 -23.06 2.88
CA ASN A 596 20.90 -23.81 3.44
C ASN A 596 20.43 -24.74 4.57
N PRO A 597 21.12 -25.87 4.81
CA PRO A 597 20.83 -26.74 5.94
C PRO A 597 20.90 -25.96 7.28
N PRO A 598 20.23 -26.46 8.33
CA PRO A 598 20.28 -25.85 9.65
C PRO A 598 21.73 -25.64 10.15
N ASN A 599 21.94 -24.53 10.86
CA ASN A 599 23.17 -24.19 11.57
C ASN A 599 23.49 -25.24 12.66
N GLN A 600 24.69 -25.15 13.25
CA GLN A 600 25.12 -26.09 14.29
C GLN A 600 24.21 -26.09 15.52
N ASP A 601 23.55 -24.97 15.81
CA ASP A 601 22.57 -24.80 16.88
C ASP A 601 21.15 -25.27 16.49
N GLY A 602 20.98 -25.75 15.25
CA GLY A 602 19.71 -26.19 14.68
C GLY A 602 18.84 -25.07 14.10
N SER A 603 19.30 -23.81 14.12
CA SER A 603 18.56 -22.68 13.55
C SER A 603 18.63 -22.66 12.02
N ILE A 604 17.60 -22.13 11.37
CA ILE A 604 17.59 -21.87 9.93
C ILE A 604 17.45 -20.36 9.76
N ASP A 605 18.42 -19.73 9.09
CA ASP A 605 18.46 -18.27 8.91
C ASP A 605 17.87 -17.82 7.56
N GLY A 606 17.37 -18.76 6.75
CA GLY A 606 16.79 -18.49 5.42
C GLY A 606 17.83 -18.26 4.31
N SER A 607 19.13 -18.23 4.64
CA SER A 607 20.19 -18.04 3.65
C SER A 607 20.21 -19.15 2.59
N TYR A 608 20.73 -18.86 1.41
CA TYR A 608 20.97 -19.86 0.37
C TYR A 608 22.25 -19.58 -0.41
N GLU A 609 22.81 -20.65 -0.95
CA GLU A 609 23.85 -20.60 -1.96
C GLU A 609 23.23 -20.57 -3.37
N VAL A 610 23.83 -19.79 -4.28
CA VAL A 610 23.44 -19.79 -5.70
C VAL A 610 24.01 -21.04 -6.36
N ASP A 611 23.24 -22.13 -6.34
CA ASP A 611 23.57 -23.41 -6.96
C ASP A 611 23.41 -23.39 -8.51
N SER A 612 22.66 -22.41 -9.03
CA SER A 612 22.48 -22.16 -10.45
C SER A 612 22.30 -20.67 -10.73
N GLN A 613 23.24 -20.08 -11.47
CA GLN A 613 23.17 -18.67 -11.88
C GLN A 613 21.95 -18.39 -12.78
N GLU A 614 21.59 -19.33 -13.65
CA GLU A 614 20.40 -19.21 -14.50
C GLU A 614 19.11 -19.15 -13.67
N ALA A 615 19.02 -19.98 -12.62
CA ALA A 615 17.86 -19.97 -11.73
C ALA A 615 17.78 -18.69 -10.91
N GLU A 616 18.92 -18.16 -10.47
CA GLU A 616 19.02 -16.87 -9.79
C GLU A 616 18.55 -15.73 -10.71
N GLU A 617 19.01 -15.69 -11.96
CA GLU A 617 18.53 -14.73 -12.95
C GLU A 617 17.01 -14.82 -13.16
N TRP A 618 16.46 -16.03 -13.28
CA TRP A 618 15.00 -16.22 -13.40
C TRP A 618 14.24 -15.78 -12.15
N PHE A 619 14.79 -16.04 -10.96
CA PHE A 619 14.20 -15.62 -9.70
C PHE A 619 14.17 -14.10 -9.58
N GLN A 620 15.28 -13.40 -9.86
CA GLN A 620 15.32 -11.93 -9.84
C GLN A 620 14.36 -11.32 -10.86
N ARG A 621 14.31 -11.87 -12.08
CA ARG A 621 13.35 -11.42 -13.11
C ARG A 621 11.90 -11.65 -12.70
N TRP A 622 11.61 -12.71 -11.96
CA TRP A 622 10.28 -12.96 -11.37
C TRP A 622 9.96 -11.98 -10.24
N LYS A 623 10.90 -11.76 -9.30
CA LYS A 623 10.75 -10.82 -8.17
C LYS A 623 10.45 -9.40 -8.69
N ASP A 624 11.09 -8.99 -9.77
CA ASP A 624 10.96 -7.64 -10.33
C ASP A 624 9.77 -7.49 -11.32
N GLY A 625 9.11 -8.58 -11.71
CA GLY A 625 8.06 -8.54 -12.74
C GLY A 625 8.59 -8.16 -14.14
N ARG A 626 9.69 -8.81 -14.54
CA ARG A 626 10.37 -8.66 -15.85
C ARG A 626 10.72 -10.02 -16.49
N THR A 627 9.88 -11.02 -16.26
CA THR A 627 10.01 -12.38 -16.81
C THR A 627 9.86 -12.43 -18.34
N GLY A 628 9.25 -11.40 -18.94
CA GLY A 628 8.87 -11.39 -20.35
C GLY A 628 7.55 -12.11 -20.63
N PHE A 629 6.85 -12.59 -19.60
CA PHE A 629 5.49 -13.12 -19.68
C PHE A 629 4.51 -12.11 -19.07
N PRO A 630 3.76 -11.35 -19.89
CA PRO A 630 3.04 -10.16 -19.41
C PRO A 630 2.03 -10.41 -18.29
N TRP A 631 1.38 -11.57 -18.28
CA TRP A 631 0.47 -11.95 -17.19
C TRP A 631 1.19 -12.10 -15.84
N ILE A 632 2.37 -12.73 -15.84
CA ILE A 632 3.17 -12.93 -14.62
C ILE A 632 3.74 -11.59 -14.16
N ASP A 633 4.28 -10.81 -15.10
CA ASP A 633 4.87 -9.50 -14.81
C ASP A 633 3.83 -8.53 -14.25
N ALA A 634 2.63 -8.48 -14.84
CA ALA A 634 1.56 -7.62 -14.35
C ALA A 634 1.08 -8.00 -12.94
N LEU A 635 1.01 -9.30 -12.61
CA LEU A 635 0.68 -9.76 -11.26
C LEU A 635 1.77 -9.42 -10.24
N MET A 636 3.04 -9.61 -10.57
CA MET A 636 4.15 -9.26 -9.66
C MET A 636 4.26 -7.75 -9.45
N ARG A 637 4.00 -6.95 -10.50
CA ARG A 637 3.94 -5.49 -10.40
C ARG A 637 2.72 -5.01 -9.61
N GLN A 638 1.56 -5.64 -9.78
CA GLN A 638 0.39 -5.37 -8.93
C GLN A 638 0.70 -5.66 -7.47
N LEU A 639 1.30 -6.82 -7.16
CA LEU A 639 1.70 -7.18 -5.81
C LEU A 639 2.62 -6.12 -5.19
N ARG A 640 3.65 -5.67 -5.92
CA ARG A 640 4.57 -4.64 -5.44
C ARG A 640 3.91 -3.28 -5.23
N GLN A 641 3.00 -2.88 -6.12
CA GLN A 641 2.36 -1.55 -6.06
C GLN A 641 1.23 -1.49 -5.03
N GLU A 642 0.43 -2.55 -4.92
CA GLU A 642 -0.82 -2.54 -4.14
C GLU A 642 -0.69 -3.34 -2.83
N GLY A 643 0.28 -4.23 -2.73
CA GLY A 643 0.47 -5.13 -1.59
C GLY A 643 -0.51 -6.30 -1.56
N TRP A 644 -1.35 -6.46 -2.58
CA TRP A 644 -2.35 -7.51 -2.66
C TRP A 644 -2.58 -7.96 -4.11
N ILE A 645 -2.69 -9.27 -4.30
CA ILE A 645 -3.17 -9.86 -5.55
C ILE A 645 -4.17 -10.98 -5.28
N HIS A 646 -5.08 -11.17 -6.23
CA HIS A 646 -6.08 -12.22 -6.19
C HIS A 646 -5.44 -13.61 -6.03
N HIS A 647 -6.11 -14.51 -5.32
CA HIS A 647 -5.62 -15.87 -5.03
C HIS A 647 -5.23 -16.67 -6.28
N LEU A 648 -6.02 -16.61 -7.36
CA LEU A 648 -5.66 -17.28 -8.62
C LEU A 648 -4.52 -16.57 -9.38
N GLY A 649 -4.27 -15.29 -9.06
CA GLY A 649 -3.04 -14.60 -9.45
C GLY A 649 -1.83 -15.16 -8.70
N ARG A 650 -1.93 -15.31 -7.37
CA ARG A 650 -0.93 -16.00 -6.54
C ARG A 650 -0.61 -17.41 -7.06
N HIS A 651 -1.64 -18.17 -7.46
CA HIS A 651 -1.47 -19.48 -8.09
C HIS A 651 -0.62 -19.41 -9.36
N SER A 652 -0.87 -18.42 -10.21
CA SER A 652 -0.15 -18.26 -11.48
C SER A 652 1.34 -18.01 -11.24
N VAL A 653 1.67 -17.03 -10.40
CA VAL A 653 3.06 -16.64 -10.14
C VAL A 653 3.82 -17.69 -9.33
N ALA A 654 3.17 -18.35 -8.36
CA ALA A 654 3.78 -19.41 -7.55
C ALA A 654 4.04 -20.69 -8.38
N CYS A 655 3.08 -21.08 -9.22
CA CYS A 655 3.27 -22.21 -10.14
C CYS A 655 4.39 -21.91 -11.12
N PHE A 656 4.46 -20.69 -11.67
CA PHE A 656 5.47 -20.29 -12.63
C PHE A 656 6.89 -20.32 -12.05
N LEU A 657 7.08 -19.78 -10.83
CA LEU A 657 8.37 -19.80 -10.13
C LEU A 657 8.82 -21.23 -9.78
N THR A 658 7.91 -22.07 -9.30
CA THR A 658 8.25 -23.41 -8.79
C THR A 658 8.16 -24.45 -9.91
N ARG A 659 7.21 -25.40 -9.81
CA ARG A 659 7.07 -26.59 -10.67
C ARG A 659 6.60 -26.30 -12.12
N GLY A 660 6.33 -25.05 -12.47
CA GLY A 660 5.75 -24.67 -13.76
C GLY A 660 6.75 -24.11 -14.77
N GLY A 661 7.87 -23.54 -14.32
CA GLY A 661 8.81 -22.86 -15.21
C GLY A 661 10.25 -22.80 -14.67
N CYS A 662 10.46 -22.06 -13.57
CA CYS A 662 11.83 -21.79 -13.10
C CYS A 662 12.46 -22.95 -12.30
N TYR A 663 11.64 -23.81 -11.67
CA TYR A 663 12.11 -24.87 -10.77
C TYR A 663 12.91 -24.34 -9.56
N VAL A 664 12.54 -23.14 -9.12
CA VAL A 664 13.10 -22.46 -7.94
C VAL A 664 12.31 -22.87 -6.70
N SER A 665 12.99 -22.92 -5.54
CA SER A 665 12.37 -23.26 -4.26
C SER A 665 11.17 -22.36 -3.95
N TRP A 666 10.13 -22.97 -3.39
CA TRP A 666 8.94 -22.26 -2.93
C TRP A 666 9.25 -21.32 -1.76
N GLU A 667 10.34 -21.56 -1.02
CA GLU A 667 10.80 -20.73 0.10
C GLU A 667 11.18 -19.31 -0.37
N ARG A 668 11.86 -19.19 -1.53
CA ARG A 668 12.19 -17.89 -2.15
C ARG A 668 10.95 -17.11 -2.55
N GLY A 669 9.93 -17.82 -3.05
CA GLY A 669 8.64 -17.22 -3.35
C GLY A 669 7.90 -16.73 -2.10
N ALA A 670 7.96 -17.52 -1.02
CA ALA A 670 7.35 -17.19 0.26
C ALA A 670 7.94 -15.92 0.88
N GLU A 671 9.26 -15.74 0.80
CA GLU A 671 9.96 -14.54 1.26
C GLU A 671 9.55 -13.28 0.50
N VAL A 672 9.49 -13.34 -0.83
CA VAL A 672 9.01 -12.20 -1.63
C VAL A 672 7.57 -11.84 -1.28
N PHE A 673 6.75 -12.85 -0.99
CA PHE A 673 5.36 -12.64 -0.57
C PHE A 673 5.26 -12.09 0.87
N GLU A 674 6.17 -12.46 1.75
CA GLU A 674 6.28 -11.89 3.10
C GLU A 674 6.67 -10.41 3.06
N GLU A 675 7.60 -10.05 2.17
CA GLU A 675 8.02 -8.66 1.95
C GLU A 675 6.88 -7.79 1.39
N LEU A 676 6.11 -8.30 0.42
CA LEU A 676 5.18 -7.48 -0.36
C LEU A 676 3.71 -7.57 0.07
N LEU A 677 3.26 -8.66 0.70
CA LEU A 677 1.83 -8.81 1.05
C LEU A 677 1.45 -8.06 2.32
N ILE A 678 0.46 -7.17 2.20
CA ILE A 678 -0.18 -6.54 3.37
C ILE A 678 -1.08 -7.51 4.16
N ASP A 679 -1.26 -8.74 3.66
CA ASP A 679 -2.02 -9.82 4.30
C ASP A 679 -1.18 -11.05 4.65
N HIS A 680 0.14 -10.89 4.75
CA HIS A 680 1.04 -11.98 5.07
C HIS A 680 0.71 -12.63 6.42
N GLU A 681 0.39 -13.92 6.41
CA GLU A 681 0.37 -14.76 7.62
C GLU A 681 1.24 -15.98 7.36
N VAL A 682 2.17 -16.30 8.26
CA VAL A 682 3.14 -17.40 8.06
C VAL A 682 2.43 -18.69 7.67
N ALA A 683 1.43 -19.09 8.46
CA ALA A 683 0.63 -20.29 8.18
C ALA A 683 0.01 -20.29 6.77
N CYS A 684 -0.69 -19.21 6.40
CA CYS A 684 -1.38 -19.11 5.12
C CYS A 684 -0.40 -18.99 3.95
N ASN A 685 0.64 -18.16 4.06
CA ASN A 685 1.62 -17.92 3.01
C ASN A 685 2.36 -19.23 2.69
N VAL A 686 3.04 -19.80 3.69
CA VAL A 686 3.81 -21.04 3.56
C VAL A 686 2.92 -22.22 3.15
N GLY A 687 1.74 -22.34 3.76
CA GLY A 687 0.78 -23.39 3.43
C GLY A 687 0.36 -23.37 1.95
N ASN A 688 0.05 -22.17 1.42
CA ASN A 688 -0.28 -22.02 0.00
C ASN A 688 0.94 -22.22 -0.91
N TRP A 689 2.14 -21.80 -0.52
CA TRP A 689 3.36 -22.06 -1.29
C TRP A 689 3.68 -23.55 -1.39
N MET A 690 3.53 -24.30 -0.29
CA MET A 690 3.63 -25.76 -0.33
C MET A 690 2.53 -26.41 -1.19
N TRP A 691 1.30 -25.89 -1.15
CA TRP A 691 0.22 -26.34 -2.04
C TRP A 691 0.58 -26.15 -3.51
N LEU A 692 1.01 -24.95 -3.88
CA LEU A 692 1.23 -24.59 -5.28
C LEU A 692 2.46 -25.24 -5.88
N SER A 693 3.50 -25.43 -5.08
CA SER A 693 4.70 -26.19 -5.46
C SER A 693 4.47 -27.70 -5.50
N CYS A 694 3.33 -28.19 -5.00
CA CYS A 694 3.05 -29.60 -4.79
C CYS A 694 4.03 -30.28 -3.82
N THR A 695 4.47 -29.53 -2.81
CA THR A 695 5.31 -30.04 -1.72
C THR A 695 4.46 -30.62 -0.60
N ALA A 696 3.27 -30.05 -0.34
CA ALA A 696 2.28 -30.56 0.62
C ALA A 696 0.85 -30.20 0.17
N PHE A 697 -0.17 -30.80 0.82
CA PHE A 697 -1.62 -30.59 0.61
C PHE A 697 -2.20 -30.98 -0.77
N PHE A 698 -1.49 -30.71 -1.86
CA PHE A 698 -1.89 -30.97 -3.23
C PHE A 698 -0.79 -31.67 -4.00
N ALA A 699 -1.12 -32.80 -4.65
CA ALA A 699 -0.11 -33.67 -5.28
C ALA A 699 -0.25 -33.82 -6.81
N GLN A 700 -1.23 -33.19 -7.45
CA GLN A 700 -1.42 -33.29 -8.91
C GLN A 700 -0.50 -32.30 -9.65
N PHE A 701 0.81 -32.48 -9.53
CA PHE A 701 1.85 -31.57 -10.06
C PHE A 701 1.80 -31.39 -11.59
N TYR A 702 1.12 -32.27 -12.33
CA TYR A 702 0.90 -32.14 -13.78
C TYR A 702 -0.08 -31.02 -14.17
N ARG A 703 -0.90 -30.53 -13.22
CA ARG A 703 -1.82 -29.40 -13.43
C ARG A 703 -1.09 -28.07 -13.27
N CYS A 704 -0.39 -27.63 -14.31
CA CYS A 704 0.33 -26.34 -14.32
C CYS A 704 -0.53 -25.21 -14.87
N TYR A 705 -0.36 -24.01 -14.32
CA TYR A 705 -0.97 -22.79 -14.85
C TYR A 705 -0.14 -22.27 -16.03
N SER A 706 -0.78 -22.03 -17.18
CA SER A 706 -0.10 -21.41 -18.31
C SER A 706 0.04 -19.90 -18.07
N PRO A 707 1.23 -19.31 -18.19
CA PRO A 707 1.43 -17.86 -18.08
C PRO A 707 0.83 -17.09 -19.27
N ILE A 708 0.27 -17.81 -20.26
CA ILE A 708 -0.33 -17.24 -21.46
C ILE A 708 -1.84 -17.48 -21.45
N ALA A 709 -2.25 -18.76 -21.43
CA ALA A 709 -3.66 -19.11 -21.64
C ALA A 709 -4.55 -18.82 -20.42
N PHE A 710 -3.99 -18.83 -19.20
CA PHE A 710 -4.78 -18.70 -17.98
C PHE A 710 -5.37 -17.28 -17.83
N GLY A 711 -4.53 -16.24 -17.89
CA GLY A 711 -5.00 -14.85 -17.83
C GLY A 711 -5.96 -14.52 -18.97
N LYS A 712 -5.63 -14.96 -20.20
CA LYS A 712 -6.44 -14.74 -21.40
C LYS A 712 -7.87 -15.29 -21.30
N LYS A 713 -8.07 -16.36 -20.53
CA LYS A 713 -9.41 -16.94 -20.28
C LYS A 713 -10.30 -15.96 -19.51
N TRP A 714 -9.74 -15.20 -18.58
CA TRP A 714 -10.46 -14.26 -17.72
C TRP A 714 -10.52 -12.86 -18.32
N ASP A 715 -9.45 -12.43 -18.99
CA ASP A 715 -9.30 -11.09 -19.55
C ASP A 715 -8.74 -11.16 -20.98
N PRO A 716 -9.59 -11.46 -21.99
CA PRO A 716 -9.15 -11.59 -23.37
C PRO A 716 -8.51 -10.33 -23.95
N GLU A 717 -8.84 -9.15 -23.42
CA GLU A 717 -8.33 -7.86 -23.87
C GLU A 717 -7.01 -7.47 -23.20
N GLY A 718 -6.63 -8.16 -22.12
CA GLY A 718 -5.40 -7.95 -21.36
C GLY A 718 -5.41 -6.65 -20.55
N SER A 719 -6.57 -6.22 -20.07
CA SER A 719 -6.79 -5.02 -19.25
C SER A 719 -5.86 -4.96 -18.03
N LEU A 720 -5.69 -6.08 -17.31
CA LEU A 720 -4.76 -6.15 -16.17
C LEU A 720 -3.31 -5.93 -16.64
N ILE A 721 -2.92 -6.55 -17.75
CA ILE A 721 -1.59 -6.38 -18.34
C ILE A 721 -1.36 -4.91 -18.74
N ARG A 722 -2.33 -4.28 -19.39
CA ARG A 722 -2.21 -2.88 -19.83
C ARG A 722 -2.08 -1.91 -18.66
N LYS A 723 -2.70 -2.21 -17.51
CA LYS A 723 -2.60 -1.39 -16.29
C LYS A 723 -1.21 -1.48 -15.66
N TYR A 724 -0.71 -2.70 -15.41
CA TYR A 724 0.52 -2.89 -14.65
C TYR A 724 1.79 -3.05 -15.52
N CYS A 725 1.63 -3.27 -16.82
CA CYS A 725 2.68 -3.20 -17.85
C CYS A 725 2.30 -2.13 -18.90
N PRO A 726 2.28 -0.83 -18.54
CA PRO A 726 1.80 0.25 -19.40
C PRO A 726 2.60 0.38 -20.71
N GLU A 727 3.84 -0.08 -20.74
CA GLU A 727 4.64 -0.16 -21.97
C GLU A 727 4.01 -1.08 -23.03
N LEU A 728 3.15 -2.03 -22.64
CA LEU A 728 2.40 -2.89 -23.54
C LEU A 728 0.97 -2.38 -23.82
N ALA A 729 0.58 -1.20 -23.31
CA ALA A 729 -0.80 -0.70 -23.38
C ALA A 729 -1.37 -0.56 -24.80
N LYS A 730 -0.51 -0.41 -25.82
CA LYS A 730 -0.91 -0.28 -27.23
C LYS A 730 -0.89 -1.60 -28.02
N PHE A 731 -0.39 -2.70 -27.44
CA PHE A 731 -0.36 -4.00 -28.12
C PHE A 731 -1.79 -4.50 -28.40
N ASP A 732 -2.03 -5.11 -29.55
CA ASP A 732 -3.35 -5.68 -29.81
C ASP A 732 -3.66 -6.87 -28.87
N LYS A 733 -4.94 -7.25 -28.77
CA LYS A 733 -5.36 -8.40 -27.96
C LYS A 733 -4.79 -9.74 -28.42
N LYS A 734 -4.32 -9.82 -29.67
CA LYS A 734 -3.73 -11.06 -30.22
C LYS A 734 -2.35 -11.31 -29.61
N HIS A 735 -1.56 -10.25 -29.42
CA HIS A 735 -0.17 -10.34 -28.98
C HIS A 735 0.05 -9.87 -27.54
N ILE A 736 -0.93 -9.26 -26.85
CA ILE A 736 -0.74 -8.76 -25.47
C ILE A 736 -0.25 -9.82 -24.47
N TYR A 737 -0.60 -11.09 -24.66
CA TYR A 737 -0.13 -12.22 -23.83
C TYR A 737 1.15 -12.89 -24.34
N GLU A 738 1.52 -12.63 -25.60
CA GLU A 738 2.69 -13.21 -26.27
C GLU A 738 3.39 -12.16 -27.15
N PRO A 739 3.86 -11.05 -26.58
CA PRO A 739 4.29 -9.88 -27.36
C PRO A 739 5.51 -10.18 -28.23
N TRP A 740 6.32 -11.17 -27.86
CA TRP A 740 7.45 -11.65 -28.66
C TRP A 740 7.04 -12.26 -30.01
N LYS A 741 5.76 -12.61 -30.21
CA LYS A 741 5.24 -13.08 -31.50
C LYS A 741 4.78 -11.95 -32.42
N ALA A 742 4.71 -10.71 -31.93
CA ALA A 742 4.30 -9.57 -32.74
C ALA A 742 5.39 -9.22 -33.77
N PRO A 743 5.04 -8.90 -35.03
CA PRO A 743 5.98 -8.41 -36.02
C PRO A 743 6.73 -7.17 -35.52
N ILE A 744 8.02 -7.06 -35.86
CA ILE A 744 8.86 -5.90 -35.50
C ILE A 744 8.23 -4.56 -35.92
N ALA A 745 7.57 -4.51 -37.09
CA ALA A 745 6.89 -3.31 -37.57
C ALA A 745 5.73 -2.90 -36.65
N ASP A 746 4.96 -3.86 -36.14
CA ASP A 746 3.85 -3.61 -35.21
C ASP A 746 4.37 -3.20 -33.83
N GLN A 747 5.42 -3.84 -33.31
CA GLN A 747 6.09 -3.43 -32.07
C GLN A 747 6.55 -1.97 -32.14
N ARG A 748 7.18 -1.57 -33.25
CA ARG A 748 7.58 -0.17 -33.50
C ARG A 748 6.37 0.76 -33.57
N LYS A 749 5.31 0.37 -34.27
CA LYS A 749 4.05 1.12 -34.37
C LYS A 749 3.38 1.32 -33.01
N TRP A 750 3.43 0.34 -32.13
CA TRP A 750 2.91 0.42 -30.76
C TRP A 750 3.85 1.12 -29.78
N GLY A 751 5.05 1.50 -30.21
CA GLY A 751 6.01 2.26 -29.41
C GLY A 751 6.69 1.44 -28.30
N CYS A 752 6.68 0.10 -28.40
CA CYS A 752 7.39 -0.76 -27.46
C CYS A 752 8.03 -1.96 -28.15
N ARG A 753 9.36 -2.10 -27.95
CA ARG A 753 10.22 -3.15 -28.53
C ARG A 753 10.39 -4.31 -27.56
N ILE A 754 10.24 -5.54 -28.05
CA ILE A 754 10.45 -6.75 -27.24
C ILE A 754 11.91 -7.19 -27.34
N THR A 755 12.72 -6.78 -26.37
CA THR A 755 14.17 -6.99 -26.38
C THR A 755 14.78 -7.01 -24.98
N GLY A 756 15.97 -7.61 -24.84
CA GLY A 756 16.69 -7.69 -23.57
C GLY A 756 15.95 -8.47 -22.48
N ASP A 757 16.41 -8.28 -21.24
CA ASP A 757 15.92 -8.89 -20.00
C ASP A 757 15.25 -7.88 -19.06
N GLY A 758 15.15 -6.61 -19.49
CA GLY A 758 14.58 -5.51 -18.71
C GLY A 758 15.52 -4.91 -17.67
N SER A 759 16.82 -5.26 -17.64
CA SER A 759 17.80 -4.69 -16.71
C SER A 759 18.43 -3.36 -17.17
N SER A 760 18.49 -3.11 -18.48
CA SER A 760 19.12 -1.92 -19.07
C SER A 760 18.10 -0.93 -19.60
N SER A 761 18.21 0.35 -19.23
CA SER A 761 17.52 1.48 -19.85
C SER A 761 18.26 1.94 -21.11
N SER A 762 18.18 1.17 -22.20
CA SER A 762 18.87 1.57 -23.45
C SER A 762 18.14 2.72 -24.16
N SER A 763 18.93 3.75 -24.48
CA SER A 763 18.57 5.12 -24.83
C SER A 763 18.79 5.48 -26.32
N GLU A 764 18.66 4.53 -27.25
CA GLU A 764 19.01 4.80 -28.67
C GLU A 764 17.82 4.94 -29.62
N ASP A 765 16.62 4.48 -29.24
CA ASP A 765 15.38 4.75 -29.95
C ASP A 765 14.36 5.26 -28.92
N SER A 766 13.59 6.30 -29.23
CA SER A 766 12.55 6.89 -28.37
C SER A 766 11.38 5.94 -28.01
N ALA A 767 11.52 4.63 -28.21
CA ALA A 767 10.53 3.60 -27.94
C ALA A 767 10.79 2.91 -26.60
N HIS A 768 9.73 2.61 -25.85
CA HIS A 768 9.83 1.81 -24.63
C HIS A 768 10.33 0.39 -24.96
N THR A 769 10.85 -0.32 -23.97
CA THR A 769 11.28 -1.73 -24.10
C THR A 769 10.55 -2.61 -23.11
N TYR A 770 10.18 -3.81 -23.54
CA TYR A 770 9.69 -4.88 -22.67
C TYR A 770 10.55 -6.14 -22.86
N PRO A 771 10.90 -6.88 -21.79
CA PRO A 771 11.79 -8.01 -21.86
C PRO A 771 11.31 -9.13 -22.78
N LYS A 772 12.25 -9.84 -23.41
CA LYS A 772 11.97 -11.15 -24.03
C LYS A 772 11.64 -12.19 -22.96
N PRO A 773 10.82 -13.22 -23.26
CA PRO A 773 10.64 -14.36 -22.37
C PRO A 773 11.98 -14.93 -21.92
N MET A 774 12.13 -15.15 -20.61
CA MET A 774 13.38 -15.69 -20.06
C MET A 774 13.66 -17.14 -20.45
N PHE A 775 12.67 -17.84 -21.00
CA PHE A 775 12.78 -19.19 -21.56
C PHE A 775 11.57 -19.55 -22.45
N ASP A 776 11.66 -20.68 -23.16
CA ASP A 776 10.48 -21.34 -23.72
C ASP A 776 9.69 -22.06 -22.62
N PHE A 777 8.43 -21.68 -22.44
CA PHE A 777 7.60 -22.21 -21.35
C PHE A 777 7.26 -23.69 -21.53
N ASN A 778 7.07 -24.17 -22.76
CA ASN A 778 6.68 -25.56 -22.98
C ASN A 778 7.85 -26.50 -22.69
N GLU A 779 9.05 -26.14 -23.15
CA GLU A 779 10.28 -26.88 -22.84
C GLU A 779 10.52 -26.92 -21.32
N ARG A 780 10.50 -25.75 -20.66
CA ARG A 780 10.70 -25.67 -19.21
C ARG A 780 9.67 -26.44 -18.41
N ARG A 781 8.40 -26.40 -18.84
CA ARG A 781 7.34 -27.17 -18.19
C ARG A 781 7.64 -28.67 -18.19
N GLU A 782 8.11 -29.23 -19.30
CA GLU A 782 8.45 -30.67 -19.37
C GLU A 782 9.65 -31.01 -18.46
N ILE A 783 10.67 -30.15 -18.41
CA ILE A 783 11.81 -30.31 -17.49
C ILE A 783 11.35 -30.30 -16.03
N CYS A 784 10.54 -29.31 -15.64
CA CYS A 784 10.01 -29.22 -14.29
C CYS A 784 9.15 -30.44 -13.91
N LEU A 785 8.29 -30.91 -14.83
CA LEU A 785 7.46 -32.10 -14.60
C LEU A 785 8.29 -33.37 -14.45
N ALA A 786 9.38 -33.52 -15.21
CA ALA A 786 10.32 -34.62 -15.06
C ALA A 786 11.00 -34.59 -13.69
N GLY A 787 11.46 -33.41 -13.24
CA GLY A 787 12.03 -33.24 -11.90
C GLY A 787 11.03 -33.57 -10.79
N MET A 788 9.79 -33.07 -10.90
CA MET A 788 8.71 -33.42 -9.96
C MET A 788 8.45 -34.92 -9.93
N LYS A 789 8.36 -35.57 -11.10
CA LYS A 789 8.15 -37.03 -11.18
C LYS A 789 9.29 -37.81 -10.52
N HIS A 790 10.53 -37.38 -10.71
CA HIS A 790 11.69 -37.99 -10.07
C HIS A 790 11.66 -37.83 -8.54
N ALA A 791 11.45 -36.61 -8.03
CA ALA A 791 11.35 -36.35 -6.60
C ALA A 791 10.19 -37.13 -5.93
N TYR A 792 9.05 -37.25 -6.60
CA TYR A 792 7.94 -38.09 -6.14
C TYR A 792 8.28 -39.58 -6.14
N GLY A 793 9.12 -40.05 -7.06
CA GLY A 793 9.62 -41.42 -7.10
C GLY A 793 10.61 -41.72 -5.98
N VAL A 794 11.50 -40.77 -5.66
CA VAL A 794 12.46 -40.86 -4.54
C VAL A 794 11.72 -40.86 -3.19
N GLY A 795 10.71 -39.99 -3.04
CA GLY A 795 9.75 -40.09 -1.94
C GLY A 795 10.20 -39.53 -0.58
N LEU A 796 11.30 -38.77 -0.53
CA LEU A 796 11.80 -38.15 0.70
C LEU A 796 10.91 -36.98 1.18
N HIS A 797 10.95 -36.73 2.48
CA HIS A 797 10.36 -35.57 3.17
C HIS A 797 11.45 -34.79 3.92
N GLY A 798 11.15 -33.53 4.25
CA GLY A 798 12.08 -32.59 4.85
C GLY A 798 12.73 -33.04 6.17
N ASN A 799 12.07 -33.92 6.93
CA ASN A 799 12.55 -34.45 8.19
C ASN A 799 13.31 -35.78 8.09
N ASP A 800 13.42 -36.37 6.90
CA ASP A 800 14.11 -37.65 6.69
C ASP A 800 15.61 -37.54 7.00
N THR A 801 16.20 -38.61 7.53
CA THR A 801 17.63 -38.65 7.90
C THR A 801 18.53 -38.33 6.70
N LYS A 802 18.19 -38.86 5.51
CA LYS A 802 18.96 -38.60 4.28
C LYS A 802 18.95 -37.12 3.86
N VAL A 803 17.88 -36.40 4.19
CA VAL A 803 17.79 -34.95 3.95
C VAL A 803 18.70 -34.21 4.92
N LYS A 804 18.63 -34.56 6.20
CA LYS A 804 19.40 -33.93 7.28
C LYS A 804 20.92 -34.11 7.15
N ASP A 805 21.37 -35.29 6.74
CA ASP A 805 22.80 -35.60 6.60
C ASP A 805 23.37 -35.27 5.20
N GLY A 806 22.54 -34.75 4.29
CA GLY A 806 22.94 -34.39 2.92
C GLY A 806 23.12 -35.58 1.96
N SER A 807 22.91 -36.82 2.40
CA SER A 807 23.06 -38.01 1.56
C SER A 807 21.96 -38.14 0.49
N TRP A 808 20.88 -37.37 0.59
CA TRP A 808 19.85 -37.23 -0.44
C TRP A 808 20.44 -36.93 -1.82
N LYS A 809 21.58 -36.22 -1.91
CA LYS A 809 22.27 -35.95 -3.19
C LYS A 809 22.59 -37.22 -3.99
N LYS A 810 22.79 -38.36 -3.31
CA LYS A 810 23.00 -39.67 -3.95
C LYS A 810 21.70 -40.26 -4.50
N GLU A 811 20.58 -40.03 -3.81
CA GLU A 811 19.25 -40.54 -4.22
C GLU A 811 18.70 -39.77 -5.43
N PHE A 812 19.10 -38.50 -5.57
CA PHE A 812 18.76 -37.64 -6.70
C PHE A 812 19.82 -37.68 -7.84
N ALA A 813 20.89 -38.48 -7.68
CA ALA A 813 21.83 -38.74 -8.75
C ALA A 813 21.26 -39.82 -9.68
N ASN A 814 21.10 -39.50 -10.98
CA ASN A 814 20.78 -40.51 -11.98
C ASN A 814 21.96 -41.49 -12.15
N ASP A 815 21.67 -42.76 -12.42
CA ASP A 815 22.64 -43.78 -12.87
C ASP A 815 23.35 -43.29 -14.16
N GLY A 816 24.45 -42.54 -14.02
CA GLY A 816 25.28 -42.11 -15.14
C GLY A 816 25.81 -40.67 -15.13
N GLU A 817 25.51 -39.84 -14.13
CA GLU A 817 26.14 -38.52 -14.01
C GLU A 817 26.87 -38.41 -12.67
N GLU A 818 28.21 -38.38 -12.69
CA GLU A 818 29.03 -38.18 -11.49
C GLU A 818 28.68 -36.84 -10.80
N ALA A 819 28.82 -36.84 -9.48
CA ALA A 819 28.55 -35.71 -8.62
C ALA A 819 29.59 -34.60 -8.86
N GLY A 820 29.22 -33.61 -9.68
CA GLY A 820 29.99 -32.38 -9.87
C GLY A 820 30.06 -31.97 -11.33
N GLY A 821 29.34 -30.91 -11.67
CA GLY A 821 29.50 -30.19 -12.94
C GLY A 821 28.44 -30.54 -14.00
N ASN A 822 27.61 -29.54 -14.32
CA ASN A 822 26.75 -29.43 -15.50
C ASN A 822 25.86 -30.63 -15.87
N ARG A 823 24.58 -30.52 -15.52
CA ARG A 823 23.47 -31.36 -16.03
C ARG A 823 22.31 -30.46 -16.49
N PRO A 824 21.70 -30.63 -17.68
CA PRO A 824 22.20 -31.04 -18.98
C PRO A 824 22.11 -29.89 -20.02
N SER A 825 23.21 -29.55 -20.69
CA SER A 825 23.17 -28.87 -22.00
C SER A 825 23.17 -29.92 -23.11
N LYS A 826 22.05 -30.18 -23.78
CA LYS A 826 21.98 -30.92 -25.06
C LYS A 826 20.72 -30.44 -25.79
N ARG A 827 20.70 -29.96 -27.04
CA ARG A 827 21.66 -29.86 -28.14
C ARG A 827 21.14 -28.74 -29.04
N GLN A 828 21.97 -27.74 -29.40
CA GLN A 828 21.71 -27.00 -30.63
C GLN A 828 21.80 -27.99 -31.80
N LYS A 829 20.70 -28.17 -32.53
CA LYS A 829 20.75 -28.64 -33.91
C LYS A 829 20.79 -27.40 -34.80
N THR A 830 21.77 -27.40 -35.69
CA THR A 830 21.98 -26.50 -36.83
C THR A 830 20.71 -26.12 -37.56
#